data_AF-A0A1I5T1B8-F1
#
_entry.id   AF-A0A1I5T1B8-F1
#
_cell.length_a   1.000
_cell.length_b   1.000
_cell.length_c   1.000
_cell.angle_alpha   90.00
_cell.angle_beta   90.00
_cell.angle_gamma   90.00
#
_symmetry.space_group_name_H-M   'P 1'
#
loop_
_entity.id
_entity.type
_entity.pdbx_description
1 polymer ?
#
loop_
_entity_poly.entity_id
_entity_poly.type
_entity_poly.pdbx_seq_one_letter_code
_entity_poly.pdbx_strand_id
1 'polypeptide(L)'
;MSPQVSIVVPFHTTDGRLAECLESLAAQTLRDVEVLMVDDGSGDGGTVLAKDFAARDDRFTLVQPGPGTAAVDAGVEEAKGRYLAFADGEDALPPYACELLAGTLDSTGSDLAGGNVMCLDGEQVWQSPLHGDAYAQTVKSTHVTGHPSLLQDRMVWNKVYRRSFWDAHGFELGNGQDALVAVQTQVLASAVDVLDATVYFWRDRPGTATRLRPGPADITQRMATLASVRDFVREHAPDLLPIYDTYALDLDVRELMLALPAATWEERERLVELGAEVVADAGRSPAAGLEALRRLETYLLGERMLPELLEVLRFEENGPRDVPLVSRGRLRPRWYARYPFFDDAERGVPEDVYDVTDELALWADVDRVEWDVDTLIVEGHAHFDRLDVSSAADSRIRVWMRDVRTGKEIRLPVERSRRPEVTARSGQSGVSYDWSGFTVRVEPDYLLDGDEWRTATYELFAEVTTAGRRASRRLTAMAPAVRWTAPRQVDEHVAVQPAAGDDDVFVVHVKRAKAVVTRIRCEDGTLVLTGWTRRALGAGAAMVAQRRHGGPEVRGEVTLRQSAVLRMAEGTGFDFTAKLPLEFLGSIPPGENGSAPYRAHLRDAVDWDIRLTGEGGPLRLAVARNVKVARYALPDRAGRGREFALTRTAFGNLRGVERSRRPVVTGAEWDENGRLTLSGDFSDPRTRPDRLVLRRRRSGDEHRVPVTWEEDRFTAAVTPSTMAVFGTDLPLSSGTWDLVARTSAGEVAVVVAREAIPDLPGPRRLGTHDFAVGVHQVDALTLESRPALEEDEAGGHAQVLLQQRDYPVYLRSPLSDIAVFDSYNGSQYSCSPRAIYEELNRRETDLECVWVSQDGQFAVDGKAQTVLAGSREHYRVLARARYIVTNQGLPSWYVKREGQTYLQTWHGTPLKRLAYDLRDMPYQRAERLDWMEREVPRWDLLLSPSPYATQVMRRAFKYDGEVLETGYPRNDILSTPEWERIGTRIRKRLGIPQRKKVVLYAPTWRDDRCHPDGRRGFSLELDVETMQQALGKDHVLLLRTHHHVTDRDRIATDQAGGFAIDVSRYPDMAELYMAADVLITDYSSAMFDYAVLGRPIVLYTYDLEWYRDHLRGMYFDLEAEAPGPVVRTSAQVAEAVRAAPGGEQDYADAYDRFFVKYCPHDDGQAASRAVDRLFGAS
;
A
#
# COMPACT_ATOMS: atom_id res chain seq x y z
N MET A 1 -31.02 -30.73 1.49
CA MET A 1 -29.91 -31.57 0.97
C MET A 1 -28.73 -31.34 1.88
N SER A 2 -27.85 -32.33 2.11
CA SER A 2 -26.64 -32.08 2.91
C SER A 2 -25.72 -31.12 2.16
N PRO A 3 -25.12 -30.12 2.83
CA PRO A 3 -24.22 -29.18 2.18
C PRO A 3 -22.97 -29.89 1.63
N GLN A 4 -22.36 -29.34 0.59
CA GLN A 4 -21.08 -29.82 0.08
C GLN A 4 -19.92 -29.33 0.94
N VAL A 5 -19.93 -28.04 1.33
CA VAL A 5 -18.89 -27.41 2.15
C VAL A 5 -19.51 -26.77 3.40
N SER A 6 -18.92 -27.00 4.56
CA SER A 6 -19.23 -26.25 5.80
C SER A 6 -18.11 -25.24 6.05
N ILE A 7 -18.47 -23.98 6.21
CA ILE A 7 -17.54 -22.88 6.45
C ILE A 7 -17.71 -22.45 7.90
N VAL A 8 -16.68 -22.65 8.72
CA VAL A 8 -16.67 -22.22 10.13
C VAL A 8 -16.09 -20.81 10.23
N VAL A 9 -16.84 -19.91 10.86
CA VAL A 9 -16.52 -18.48 10.95
C VAL A 9 -16.54 -18.01 12.40
N PRO A 10 -15.42 -18.13 13.15
CA PRO A 10 -15.32 -17.49 14.46
C PRO A 10 -15.36 -15.95 14.32
N PHE A 11 -16.03 -15.26 15.24
CA PHE A 11 -16.05 -13.80 15.29
C PHE A 11 -16.05 -13.26 16.72
N HIS A 12 -15.37 -12.12 16.93
CA HIS A 12 -15.23 -11.46 18.23
C HIS A 12 -15.56 -9.95 18.20
N THR A 13 -15.84 -9.35 17.03
CA THR A 13 -15.88 -7.87 16.87
C THR A 13 -17.28 -7.24 16.75
N THR A 14 -17.33 -5.92 16.98
CA THR A 14 -18.50 -5.04 16.77
C THR A 14 -18.29 -4.03 15.63
N ASP A 15 -17.16 -4.08 14.95
CA ASP A 15 -16.87 -3.22 13.81
C ASP A 15 -17.49 -3.82 12.53
N GLY A 16 -17.81 -2.98 11.53
CA GLY A 16 -18.52 -3.40 10.31
C GLY A 16 -17.79 -4.43 9.42
N ARG A 17 -16.70 -5.04 9.88
CA ARG A 17 -15.88 -6.04 9.17
C ARG A 17 -16.58 -7.39 9.06
N LEU A 18 -17.28 -7.82 10.11
CA LEU A 18 -18.09 -9.03 10.06
C LEU A 18 -19.13 -8.97 8.93
N ALA A 19 -19.72 -7.79 8.67
CA ALA A 19 -20.65 -7.63 7.56
C ALA A 19 -19.97 -7.92 6.21
N GLU A 20 -18.75 -7.43 6.00
CA GLU A 20 -17.99 -7.66 4.76
C GLU A 20 -17.62 -9.14 4.58
N CYS A 21 -17.19 -9.81 5.65
CA CYS A 21 -16.91 -11.25 5.63
C CYS A 21 -18.16 -12.05 5.22
N LEU A 22 -19.28 -11.83 5.91
CA LEU A 22 -20.54 -12.53 5.65
C LEU A 22 -21.11 -12.21 4.26
N GLU A 23 -20.97 -10.97 3.78
CA GLU A 23 -21.33 -10.59 2.41
C GLU A 23 -20.49 -11.36 1.37
N SER A 24 -19.19 -11.54 1.61
CA SER A 24 -18.29 -12.29 0.72
C SER A 24 -18.62 -13.79 0.66
N LEU A 25 -19.03 -14.37 1.80
CA LEU A 25 -19.49 -15.76 1.88
C LEU A 25 -20.89 -15.93 1.25
N ALA A 26 -21.77 -14.94 1.42
CA ALA A 26 -23.08 -14.96 0.78
C ALA A 26 -22.95 -14.93 -0.76
N ALA A 27 -21.91 -14.26 -1.27
CA ALA A 27 -21.60 -14.12 -2.68
C ALA A 27 -20.90 -15.34 -3.32
N GLN A 28 -20.62 -16.42 -2.58
CA GLN A 28 -20.02 -17.62 -3.15
C GLN A 28 -20.87 -18.21 -4.28
N THR A 29 -20.20 -18.60 -5.37
CA THR A 29 -20.82 -19.22 -6.56
C THR A 29 -21.25 -20.66 -6.30
N LEU A 30 -20.62 -21.33 -5.33
CA LEU A 30 -21.10 -22.60 -4.81
C LEU A 30 -22.27 -22.34 -3.83
N ARG A 31 -23.46 -22.85 -4.17
CA ARG A 31 -24.67 -22.66 -3.35
C ARG A 31 -24.86 -23.74 -2.28
N ASP A 32 -24.31 -24.93 -2.51
CA ASP A 32 -24.33 -26.07 -1.57
C ASP A 32 -23.31 -25.85 -0.44
N VAL A 33 -23.43 -24.73 0.27
CA VAL A 33 -22.59 -24.34 1.41
C VAL A 33 -23.46 -24.12 2.63
N GLU A 34 -22.92 -24.42 3.81
CA GLU A 34 -23.43 -23.91 5.08
C GLU A 34 -22.35 -23.03 5.73
N VAL A 35 -22.77 -21.95 6.37
CA VAL A 35 -21.90 -21.00 7.08
C VAL A 35 -22.26 -21.03 8.55
N LEU A 36 -21.31 -21.46 9.38
CA LEU A 36 -21.44 -21.60 10.82
C LEU A 36 -20.73 -20.44 11.49
N MET A 37 -21.49 -19.39 11.82
CA MET A 37 -20.98 -18.21 12.52
C MET A 37 -20.86 -18.55 14.00
N VAL A 38 -19.66 -18.59 14.55
CA VAL A 38 -19.43 -18.95 15.96
C VAL A 38 -19.00 -17.74 16.77
N ASP A 39 -19.81 -17.41 17.78
CA ASP A 39 -19.57 -16.27 18.66
C ASP A 39 -18.46 -16.60 19.67
N ASP A 40 -17.30 -15.96 19.54
CA ASP A 40 -16.13 -16.18 20.40
C ASP A 40 -16.09 -15.19 21.58
N GLY A 41 -17.27 -14.85 22.13
CA GLY A 41 -17.41 -13.93 23.27
C GLY A 41 -17.54 -12.45 22.90
N SER A 42 -18.17 -12.15 21.76
CA SER A 42 -18.40 -10.78 21.31
C SER A 42 -19.40 -10.01 22.21
N GLY A 43 -19.27 -8.67 22.27
CA GLY A 43 -20.33 -7.81 22.82
C GLY A 43 -21.58 -7.80 21.91
N ASP A 44 -22.71 -7.30 22.41
CA ASP A 44 -24.06 -7.45 21.79
C ASP A 44 -24.17 -7.14 20.27
N GLY A 45 -23.30 -6.29 19.70
CA GLY A 45 -23.38 -5.84 18.30
C GLY A 45 -23.12 -6.92 17.24
N GLY A 46 -22.09 -7.76 17.41
CA GLY A 46 -21.71 -8.79 16.44
C GLY A 46 -22.76 -9.90 16.34
N THR A 47 -23.25 -10.37 17.50
CA THR A 47 -24.32 -11.38 17.59
C THR A 47 -25.63 -10.91 16.94
N VAL A 48 -25.98 -9.62 17.04
CA VAL A 48 -27.17 -9.06 16.38
C VAL A 48 -27.03 -9.14 14.86
N LEU A 49 -25.87 -8.76 14.32
CA LEU A 49 -25.61 -8.85 12.88
C LEU A 49 -25.67 -10.30 12.38
N ALA A 50 -25.07 -11.24 13.10
CA ALA A 50 -25.10 -12.66 12.74
C ALA A 50 -26.54 -13.23 12.73
N LYS A 51 -27.36 -12.86 13.73
CA LYS A 51 -28.80 -13.23 13.77
C LYS A 51 -29.56 -12.65 12.58
N ASP A 52 -29.29 -11.41 12.23
CA ASP A 52 -29.89 -10.75 11.07
C ASP A 52 -29.54 -11.44 9.76
N PHE A 53 -28.29 -11.91 9.60
CA PHE A 53 -27.87 -12.69 8.43
C PHE A 53 -28.55 -14.06 8.39
N ALA A 54 -28.55 -14.82 9.49
CA ALA A 54 -29.22 -16.12 9.58
C ALA A 54 -30.73 -16.05 9.30
N ALA A 55 -31.38 -14.94 9.66
CA ALA A 55 -32.79 -14.72 9.34
C ALA A 55 -33.05 -14.42 7.85
N ARG A 56 -32.04 -13.96 7.11
CA ARG A 56 -32.14 -13.52 5.71
C ARG A 56 -31.63 -14.56 4.71
N ASP A 57 -30.71 -15.43 5.11
CA ASP A 57 -30.09 -16.46 4.26
C ASP A 57 -29.99 -17.77 5.06
N ASP A 58 -30.73 -18.78 4.61
CA ASP A 58 -30.91 -20.07 5.28
C ASP A 58 -29.64 -20.94 5.29
N ARG A 59 -28.60 -20.53 4.57
CA ARG A 59 -27.26 -21.14 4.62
C ARG A 59 -26.50 -20.74 5.88
N PHE A 60 -26.89 -19.66 6.56
CA PHE A 60 -26.17 -19.10 7.70
C PHE A 60 -26.79 -19.55 9.02
N THR A 61 -25.98 -20.11 9.90
CA THR A 61 -26.39 -20.55 11.24
C THR A 61 -25.48 -19.92 12.28
N LEU A 62 -26.06 -19.30 13.30
CA LEU A 62 -25.33 -18.84 14.47
C LEU A 62 -25.16 -20.00 15.46
N VAL A 63 -23.92 -20.33 15.79
CA VAL A 63 -23.52 -21.34 16.77
C VAL A 63 -23.01 -20.61 18.01
N GLN A 64 -23.39 -21.11 19.18
CA GLN A 64 -22.95 -20.60 20.48
C GLN A 64 -22.11 -21.70 21.13
N PRO A 65 -20.81 -21.47 21.35
CA PRO A 65 -19.93 -22.51 21.88
C PRO A 65 -20.32 -22.89 23.32
N GLY A 66 -20.10 -24.16 23.66
CA GLY A 66 -20.27 -24.64 25.04
C GLY A 66 -19.19 -24.07 25.98
N PRO A 67 -19.43 -24.04 27.30
CA PRO A 67 -18.42 -23.58 28.26
C PRO A 67 -17.11 -24.37 28.15
N GLY A 68 -16.01 -23.70 27.80
CA GLY A 68 -14.68 -24.30 27.69
C GLY A 68 -14.36 -24.96 26.34
N THR A 69 -15.28 -24.94 25.37
CA THR A 69 -15.02 -25.39 24.00
C THR A 69 -14.49 -24.22 23.17
N ALA A 70 -13.41 -24.42 22.41
CA ALA A 70 -12.93 -23.42 21.47
C ALA A 70 -13.99 -23.15 20.39
N ALA A 71 -14.19 -21.88 20.01
CA ALA A 71 -15.26 -21.50 19.08
C ALA A 71 -15.16 -22.25 17.73
N VAL A 72 -13.94 -22.40 17.20
CA VAL A 72 -13.75 -23.08 15.91
C VAL A 72 -14.12 -24.56 16.00
N ASP A 73 -13.71 -25.25 17.07
CA ASP A 73 -14.01 -26.68 17.25
C ASP A 73 -15.51 -26.93 17.44
N ALA A 74 -16.23 -26.04 18.16
CA ALA A 74 -17.69 -26.09 18.25
C ALA A 74 -18.35 -25.97 16.86
N GLY A 75 -17.80 -25.14 15.98
CA GLY A 75 -18.25 -25.06 14.59
C GLY A 75 -17.97 -26.32 13.79
N VAL A 76 -16.81 -26.97 13.99
CA VAL A 76 -16.46 -28.23 13.33
C VAL A 76 -17.36 -29.39 13.78
N GLU A 77 -17.76 -29.42 15.05
CA GLU A 77 -18.70 -30.41 15.58
C GLU A 77 -20.09 -30.30 14.92
N GLU A 78 -20.57 -29.08 14.68
CA GLU A 78 -21.88 -28.82 14.06
C GLU A 78 -21.88 -28.97 12.53
N ALA A 79 -20.71 -28.98 11.90
CA ALA A 79 -20.54 -29.06 10.46
C ALA A 79 -20.98 -30.40 9.86
N LYS A 80 -21.81 -30.34 8.81
CA LYS A 80 -22.48 -31.46 8.12
C LYS A 80 -22.00 -31.64 6.68
N GLY A 81 -21.20 -30.70 6.18
CA GLY A 81 -20.66 -30.73 4.83
C GLY A 81 -19.66 -31.87 4.59
N ARG A 82 -19.61 -32.34 3.35
CA ARG A 82 -18.60 -33.32 2.89
C ARG A 82 -17.16 -32.77 2.97
N TYR A 83 -17.05 -31.44 2.89
CA TYR A 83 -15.81 -30.69 3.03
C TYR A 83 -15.92 -29.66 4.16
N LEU A 84 -14.78 -29.30 4.75
CA LEU A 84 -14.62 -28.26 5.76
C LEU A 84 -13.78 -27.11 5.21
N ALA A 85 -14.13 -25.89 5.58
CA ALA A 85 -13.38 -24.67 5.31
C ALA A 85 -13.47 -23.73 6.53
N PHE A 86 -12.52 -22.80 6.64
CA PHE A 86 -12.47 -21.83 7.73
C PHE A 86 -12.34 -20.42 7.16
N ALA A 87 -12.95 -19.44 7.83
CA ALA A 87 -12.75 -18.03 7.51
C ALA A 87 -12.78 -17.19 8.79
N ASP A 88 -11.86 -16.24 8.94
CA ASP A 88 -11.89 -15.28 10.03
C ASP A 88 -13.03 -14.27 9.80
N GLY A 89 -13.79 -13.94 10.85
CA GLY A 89 -14.89 -12.97 10.78
C GLY A 89 -14.49 -11.57 10.31
N GLU A 90 -13.20 -11.23 10.27
CA GLU A 90 -12.70 -9.94 9.78
C GLU A 90 -12.17 -9.96 8.32
N ASP A 91 -12.04 -11.13 7.72
CA ASP A 91 -11.45 -11.35 6.39
C ASP A 91 -12.52 -11.41 5.28
N ALA A 92 -12.12 -11.67 4.02
CA ALA A 92 -13.06 -11.82 2.91
C ALA A 92 -12.59 -12.87 1.88
N LEU A 93 -13.53 -13.49 1.17
CA LEU A 93 -13.24 -14.49 0.13
C LEU A 93 -13.68 -14.04 -1.26
N PRO A 94 -12.93 -14.35 -2.34
CA PRO A 94 -13.40 -14.22 -3.72
C PRO A 94 -14.64 -15.09 -3.97
N PRO A 95 -15.60 -14.65 -4.82
CA PRO A 95 -16.85 -15.37 -5.07
C PRO A 95 -16.69 -16.82 -5.54
N TYR A 96 -15.58 -17.17 -6.20
CA TYR A 96 -15.37 -18.49 -6.78
C TYR A 96 -14.57 -19.45 -5.87
N ALA A 97 -14.14 -19.01 -4.68
CA ALA A 97 -13.17 -19.72 -3.85
C ALA A 97 -13.64 -21.14 -3.46
N CYS A 98 -14.84 -21.26 -2.88
CA CYS A 98 -15.37 -22.56 -2.44
C CYS A 98 -15.65 -23.51 -3.62
N GLU A 99 -16.19 -22.99 -4.72
CA GLU A 99 -16.46 -23.79 -5.93
C GLU A 99 -15.16 -24.35 -6.53
N LEU A 100 -14.13 -23.51 -6.65
CA LEU A 100 -12.84 -23.87 -7.22
C LEU A 100 -12.13 -24.95 -6.39
N LEU A 101 -12.06 -24.76 -5.06
CA LEU A 101 -11.35 -25.67 -4.17
C LEU A 101 -12.09 -27.01 -4.04
N ALA A 102 -13.41 -26.99 -3.76
CA ALA A 102 -14.19 -28.22 -3.65
C ALA A 102 -14.27 -29.00 -4.98
N GLY A 103 -14.46 -28.28 -6.09
CA GLY A 103 -14.47 -28.90 -7.43
C GLY A 103 -13.12 -29.52 -7.81
N THR A 104 -12.01 -28.91 -7.36
CA THR A 104 -10.68 -29.50 -7.56
C THR A 104 -10.55 -30.80 -6.77
N LEU A 105 -10.94 -30.82 -5.50
CA LEU A 105 -10.93 -32.02 -4.66
C LEU A 105 -11.79 -33.17 -5.22
N ASP A 106 -12.96 -32.84 -5.78
CA ASP A 106 -13.79 -33.85 -6.46
C ASP A 106 -13.12 -34.41 -7.72
N SER A 107 -12.32 -33.58 -8.42
CA SER A 107 -11.64 -34.00 -9.66
C SER A 107 -10.37 -34.84 -9.42
N THR A 108 -9.64 -34.57 -8.35
CA THR A 108 -8.32 -35.16 -8.05
C THR A 108 -8.42 -36.28 -7.02
N GLY A 109 -9.39 -36.19 -6.11
CA GLY A 109 -9.49 -37.09 -4.96
C GLY A 109 -8.53 -36.76 -3.82
N SER A 110 -7.82 -35.62 -3.87
CA SER A 110 -6.90 -35.17 -2.82
C SER A 110 -7.62 -34.98 -1.47
N ASP A 111 -6.82 -34.93 -0.39
CA ASP A 111 -7.33 -34.76 0.97
C ASP A 111 -7.62 -33.30 1.31
N LEU A 112 -6.86 -32.37 0.73
CA LEU A 112 -7.08 -30.93 0.86
C LEU A 112 -6.63 -30.16 -0.39
N ALA A 113 -7.23 -28.99 -0.58
CA ALA A 113 -6.88 -28.05 -1.64
C ALA A 113 -6.67 -26.67 -1.02
N GLY A 114 -5.56 -26.02 -1.35
CA GLY A 114 -5.24 -24.66 -0.95
C GLY A 114 -5.11 -23.73 -2.15
N GLY A 115 -5.33 -22.44 -1.92
CA GLY A 115 -5.09 -21.41 -2.93
C GLY A 115 -4.29 -20.22 -2.42
N ASN A 116 -3.91 -19.36 -3.35
CA ASN A 116 -3.14 -18.17 -3.07
C ASN A 116 -3.93 -17.15 -2.21
N VAL A 117 -3.19 -16.34 -1.46
CA VAL A 117 -3.71 -15.37 -0.50
C VAL A 117 -3.14 -14.00 -0.82
N MET A 118 -4.03 -13.00 -0.78
CA MET A 118 -3.61 -11.61 -0.85
C MET A 118 -3.93 -10.91 0.46
N CYS A 119 -3.01 -10.06 0.95
CA CYS A 119 -3.26 -9.18 2.08
C CYS A 119 -4.15 -8.01 1.64
N LEU A 120 -5.07 -7.55 2.50
CA LEU A 120 -6.04 -6.49 2.25
C LEU A 120 -5.91 -5.38 3.31
N ASP A 121 -5.83 -4.13 2.88
CA ASP A 121 -5.92 -2.95 3.76
C ASP A 121 -6.80 -1.89 3.09
N GLY A 122 -8.02 -1.72 3.61
CA GLY A 122 -9.07 -0.96 2.93
C GLY A 122 -9.36 -1.54 1.54
N GLU A 123 -8.95 -0.82 0.49
CA GLU A 123 -9.08 -1.25 -0.90
C GLU A 123 -7.75 -1.75 -1.52
N GLN A 124 -6.65 -1.62 -0.78
CA GLN A 124 -5.34 -2.06 -1.25
C GLN A 124 -5.18 -3.54 -1.03
N VAL A 125 -4.58 -4.20 -2.01
CA VAL A 125 -4.32 -5.63 -1.91
C VAL A 125 -2.98 -5.99 -2.54
N TRP A 126 -2.15 -6.74 -1.80
CA TRP A 126 -0.82 -7.19 -2.22
C TRP A 126 -0.62 -8.66 -1.89
N GLN A 127 0.38 -9.29 -2.51
CA GLN A 127 0.68 -10.71 -2.29
C GLN A 127 1.07 -10.93 -0.83
N SER A 128 0.47 -11.94 -0.18
CA SER A 128 0.90 -12.35 1.16
C SER A 128 2.31 -12.94 1.11
N PRO A 129 3.27 -12.47 1.92
CA PRO A 129 4.62 -13.03 1.97
C PRO A 129 4.65 -14.53 2.30
N LEU A 130 3.75 -15.00 3.16
CA LEU A 130 3.64 -16.42 3.56
C LEU A 130 3.15 -17.36 2.44
N HIS A 131 2.52 -16.82 1.40
CA HIS A 131 1.79 -17.62 0.41
C HIS A 131 2.35 -17.45 -1.02
N GLY A 132 3.24 -16.46 -1.23
CA GLY A 132 3.77 -16.14 -2.56
C GLY A 132 4.47 -17.31 -3.23
N ASP A 133 5.39 -17.96 -2.52
CA ASP A 133 6.15 -19.09 -3.06
C ASP A 133 5.34 -20.39 -3.03
N ALA A 134 4.55 -20.61 -1.97
CA ALA A 134 3.72 -21.79 -1.80
C ALA A 134 2.66 -21.94 -2.90
N TYR A 135 2.09 -20.82 -3.38
CA TYR A 135 1.02 -20.81 -4.38
C TYR A 135 1.41 -20.04 -5.66
N ALA A 136 2.71 -19.99 -5.99
CA ALA A 136 3.18 -19.34 -7.21
C ALA A 136 2.62 -19.98 -8.49
N GLN A 137 2.34 -21.29 -8.46
CA GLN A 137 1.86 -22.04 -9.62
C GLN A 137 0.83 -23.10 -9.20
N THR A 138 -0.15 -23.36 -10.08
CA THR A 138 -1.08 -24.47 -9.89
C THR A 138 -0.40 -25.83 -10.07
N VAL A 139 -0.41 -26.66 -9.01
CA VAL A 139 0.07 -28.04 -9.01
C VAL A 139 -0.98 -28.94 -8.36
N LYS A 140 -1.51 -29.90 -9.12
CA LYS A 140 -2.56 -30.82 -8.65
C LYS A 140 -1.98 -32.16 -8.21
N SER A 141 -2.62 -32.79 -7.22
CA SER A 141 -2.25 -34.09 -6.66
C SER A 141 -0.77 -34.20 -6.30
N THR A 142 -0.24 -33.15 -5.66
CA THR A 142 1.14 -33.10 -5.16
C THR A 142 1.19 -33.53 -3.70
N HIS A 143 2.36 -33.43 -3.08
CA HIS A 143 2.60 -33.65 -1.66
C HIS A 143 3.66 -32.66 -1.17
N VAL A 144 3.70 -32.36 0.13
CA VAL A 144 4.66 -31.42 0.71
C VAL A 144 6.14 -31.80 0.45
N THR A 145 6.44 -33.09 0.26
CA THR A 145 7.78 -33.54 -0.15
C THR A 145 8.18 -33.15 -1.58
N GLY A 146 7.20 -33.00 -2.48
CA GLY A 146 7.40 -32.49 -3.83
C GLY A 146 7.21 -30.98 -3.96
N HIS A 147 6.61 -30.35 -2.95
CA HIS A 147 6.37 -28.90 -2.89
C HIS A 147 6.61 -28.34 -1.47
N PRO A 148 7.87 -28.29 -0.98
CA PRO A 148 8.18 -28.00 0.42
C PRO A 148 7.80 -26.60 0.92
N SER A 149 7.59 -25.63 0.01
CA SER A 149 7.14 -24.29 0.37
C SER A 149 5.76 -24.27 1.03
N LEU A 150 4.97 -25.36 0.95
CA LEU A 150 3.72 -25.51 1.72
C LEU A 150 3.93 -25.47 3.24
N LEU A 151 5.14 -25.74 3.74
CA LEU A 151 5.46 -25.62 5.17
C LEU A 151 5.55 -24.15 5.65
N GLN A 152 5.63 -23.20 4.72
CA GLN A 152 5.61 -21.76 5.03
C GLN A 152 4.19 -21.28 5.36
N ASP A 153 3.18 -21.91 4.76
CA ASP A 153 1.77 -21.60 4.97
C ASP A 153 1.29 -22.21 6.31
N ARG A 154 1.23 -21.35 7.34
CA ARG A 154 0.79 -21.70 8.71
C ARG A 154 -0.69 -21.45 8.98
N MET A 155 -1.47 -21.26 7.91
CA MET A 155 -2.88 -20.86 8.02
C MET A 155 -3.80 -22.03 7.68
N VAL A 156 -5.02 -22.05 8.22
CA VAL A 156 -6.01 -23.09 7.91
C VAL A 156 -7.15 -22.61 7.01
N TRP A 157 -7.31 -21.30 6.85
CA TRP A 157 -8.47 -20.68 6.22
C TRP A 157 -8.40 -20.54 4.69
N ASN A 158 -7.20 -20.60 4.08
CA ASN A 158 -7.05 -20.56 2.61
C ASN A 158 -7.25 -21.93 1.95
N LYS A 159 -7.85 -22.88 2.67
CA LYS A 159 -7.94 -24.29 2.31
C LYS A 159 -9.35 -24.85 2.45
N VAL A 160 -9.62 -25.89 1.67
CA VAL A 160 -10.77 -26.77 1.85
C VAL A 160 -10.26 -28.18 2.12
N TYR A 161 -10.80 -28.81 3.16
CA TYR A 161 -10.40 -30.13 3.64
C TYR A 161 -11.52 -31.14 3.41
N ARG A 162 -11.16 -32.36 3.03
CA ARG A 162 -12.10 -33.48 2.99
C ARG A 162 -12.47 -33.86 4.42
N ARG A 163 -13.76 -33.83 4.77
CA ARG A 163 -14.22 -34.09 6.14
C ARG A 163 -13.75 -35.45 6.67
N SER A 164 -13.79 -36.48 5.81
CA SER A 164 -13.31 -37.81 6.15
C SER A 164 -11.82 -37.86 6.49
N PHE A 165 -10.99 -37.01 5.87
CA PHE A 165 -9.57 -36.91 6.19
C PHE A 165 -9.36 -36.20 7.53
N TRP A 166 -10.10 -35.11 7.74
CA TRP A 166 -10.08 -34.35 9.00
C TRP A 166 -10.43 -35.23 10.20
N ASP A 167 -11.57 -35.93 10.13
CA ASP A 167 -12.06 -36.78 11.20
C ASP A 167 -11.16 -38.01 11.44
N ALA A 168 -10.57 -38.57 10.38
CA ALA A 168 -9.72 -39.76 10.51
C ALA A 168 -8.42 -39.49 11.29
N HIS A 169 -7.93 -38.26 11.26
CA HIS A 169 -6.72 -37.84 11.98
C HIS A 169 -7.02 -37.09 13.28
N GLY A 170 -8.30 -36.78 13.56
CA GLY A 170 -8.71 -36.14 14.80
C GLY A 170 -8.12 -34.75 14.98
N PHE A 171 -8.09 -33.93 13.92
CA PHE A 171 -7.57 -32.56 14.03
C PHE A 171 -8.49 -31.69 14.89
N GLU A 172 -7.90 -31.00 15.86
CA GLU A 172 -8.53 -30.02 16.75
C GLU A 172 -7.71 -28.75 16.71
N LEU A 173 -8.35 -27.59 16.49
CA LEU A 173 -7.64 -26.32 16.39
C LEU A 173 -7.39 -25.69 17.77
N GLY A 174 -8.25 -25.98 18.75
CA GLY A 174 -8.14 -25.46 20.11
C GLY A 174 -7.99 -23.94 20.17
N ASN A 175 -7.47 -23.44 21.29
CA ASN A 175 -7.14 -22.03 21.43
C ASN A 175 -5.75 -21.74 20.83
N GLY A 176 -5.68 -21.52 19.51
CA GLY A 176 -4.49 -21.00 18.83
C GLY A 176 -3.48 -22.04 18.33
N GLN A 177 -3.93 -23.25 17.94
CA GLN A 177 -3.07 -24.27 17.31
C GLN A 177 -3.10 -24.28 15.77
N ASP A 178 -3.57 -23.19 15.14
CA ASP A 178 -3.72 -23.09 13.68
C ASP A 178 -2.45 -23.50 12.92
N ALA A 179 -1.29 -23.01 13.39
CA ALA A 179 0.00 -23.29 12.75
C ALA A 179 0.41 -24.77 12.84
N LEU A 180 0.07 -25.45 13.93
CA LEU A 180 0.34 -26.88 14.09
C LEU A 180 -0.55 -27.70 13.17
N VAL A 181 -1.86 -27.45 13.20
CA VAL A 181 -2.82 -28.17 12.36
C VAL A 181 -2.58 -27.91 10.87
N ALA A 182 -2.23 -26.68 10.49
CA ALA A 182 -1.84 -26.35 9.11
C ALA A 182 -0.68 -27.22 8.62
N VAL A 183 0.39 -27.38 9.42
CA VAL A 183 1.52 -28.24 9.04
C VAL A 183 1.16 -29.73 9.10
N GLN A 184 0.42 -30.17 10.12
CA GLN A 184 -0.03 -31.55 10.24
C GLN A 184 -0.85 -31.99 9.03
N THR A 185 -1.80 -31.17 8.59
CA THR A 185 -2.65 -31.47 7.44
C THR A 185 -1.83 -31.59 6.14
N GLN A 186 -0.79 -30.77 5.95
CA GLN A 186 0.09 -30.86 4.78
C GLN A 186 0.98 -32.11 4.78
N VAL A 187 1.46 -32.54 5.96
CA VAL A 187 2.36 -33.69 6.12
C VAL A 187 1.61 -35.02 6.10
N LEU A 188 0.39 -35.07 6.66
CA LEU A 188 -0.39 -36.30 6.77
C LEU A 188 -1.30 -36.56 5.57
N ALA A 189 -1.56 -35.55 4.74
CA ALA A 189 -2.32 -35.72 3.51
C ALA A 189 -1.63 -36.71 2.56
N SER A 190 -2.41 -37.60 1.95
CA SER A 190 -1.91 -38.48 0.89
C SER A 190 -1.63 -37.69 -0.40
N ALA A 191 -2.44 -36.67 -0.67
CA ALA A 191 -2.24 -35.73 -1.77
C ALA A 191 -2.90 -34.37 -1.47
N VAL A 192 -2.28 -33.31 -2.00
CA VAL A 192 -2.69 -31.91 -1.85
C VAL A 192 -2.82 -31.27 -3.23
N ASP A 193 -3.83 -30.42 -3.40
CA ASP A 193 -3.94 -29.53 -4.56
C ASP A 193 -3.53 -28.10 -4.21
N VAL A 194 -2.63 -27.53 -5.01
CA VAL A 194 -2.10 -26.18 -4.86
C VAL A 194 -2.58 -25.35 -6.04
N LEU A 195 -3.29 -24.25 -5.79
CA LEU A 195 -3.84 -23.39 -6.83
C LEU A 195 -3.24 -21.98 -6.76
N ASP A 196 -2.78 -21.47 -7.90
CA ASP A 196 -2.25 -20.08 -8.01
C ASP A 196 -3.32 -18.99 -7.90
N ALA A 197 -4.59 -19.38 -8.04
CA ALA A 197 -5.72 -18.48 -7.95
C ALA A 197 -5.85 -17.93 -6.52
N THR A 198 -6.11 -16.62 -6.40
CA THR A 198 -6.50 -16.03 -5.13
C THR A 198 -7.81 -16.66 -4.66
N VAL A 199 -7.81 -17.23 -3.45
CA VAL A 199 -9.00 -17.82 -2.80
C VAL A 199 -9.32 -17.15 -1.46
N TYR A 200 -8.48 -16.22 -1.00
CA TYR A 200 -8.66 -15.57 0.29
C TYR A 200 -8.03 -14.16 0.32
N PHE A 201 -8.70 -13.22 0.97
CA PHE A 201 -8.20 -11.87 1.28
C PHE A 201 -7.99 -11.74 2.79
N TRP A 202 -6.73 -11.74 3.19
CA TRP A 202 -6.31 -11.64 4.59
C TRP A 202 -6.15 -10.18 4.99
N ARG A 203 -6.95 -9.67 5.93
CA ARG A 203 -6.90 -8.27 6.32
C ARG A 203 -5.66 -7.97 7.17
N ASP A 204 -4.85 -7.02 6.71
CA ASP A 204 -3.68 -6.52 7.45
C ASP A 204 -4.16 -5.51 8.50
N ARG A 205 -4.08 -5.88 9.79
CA ARG A 205 -4.68 -5.13 10.90
C ARG A 205 -3.64 -4.22 11.55
N PRO A 206 -4.00 -3.01 12.04
CA PRO A 206 -3.25 -2.37 13.11
C PRO A 206 -3.31 -3.27 14.34
N GLY A 207 -2.30 -4.11 14.55
CA GLY A 207 -2.26 -5.06 15.67
C GLY A 207 -2.37 -6.54 15.35
N THR A 208 -2.43 -6.94 14.07
CA THR A 208 -1.91 -8.26 13.70
C THR A 208 -0.41 -8.32 13.98
N ALA A 209 0.14 -9.53 14.09
CA ALA A 209 1.58 -9.77 14.22
C ALA A 209 2.44 -8.92 13.25
N THR A 210 1.88 -8.48 12.13
CA THR A 210 2.53 -7.60 11.15
C THR A 210 2.65 -6.11 11.54
N ARG A 211 1.89 -5.57 12.50
CA ARG A 211 1.87 -4.11 12.81
C ARG A 211 1.99 -3.71 14.28
N LEU A 212 1.63 -4.56 15.24
CA LEU A 212 2.05 -4.39 16.64
C LEU A 212 3.06 -5.49 16.96
N ARG A 213 4.19 -5.11 17.56
CA ARG A 213 5.13 -6.09 18.10
C ARG A 213 4.36 -6.92 19.14
N PRO A 214 4.25 -8.25 18.99
CA PRO A 214 3.54 -9.08 19.95
C PRO A 214 4.12 -8.87 21.35
N GLY A 215 3.27 -8.95 22.38
CA GLY A 215 3.77 -8.85 23.75
C GLY A 215 4.73 -10.01 24.05
N PRO A 216 5.64 -9.88 25.03
CA PRO A 216 6.56 -10.97 25.42
C PRO A 216 5.85 -12.29 25.77
N ALA A 217 4.61 -12.22 26.28
CA ALA A 217 3.77 -13.40 26.54
C ALA A 217 3.33 -14.11 25.25
N ASP A 218 2.91 -13.36 24.22
CA ASP A 218 2.48 -13.90 22.93
C ASP A 218 3.64 -14.60 22.21
N ILE A 219 4.84 -14.00 22.27
CA ILE A 219 6.06 -14.60 21.72
C ILE A 219 6.42 -15.91 22.42
N THR A 220 6.30 -15.96 23.75
CA THR A 220 6.56 -17.19 24.51
C THR A 220 5.63 -18.32 24.05
N GLN A 221 4.33 -18.04 23.92
CA GLN A 221 3.37 -19.04 23.42
C GLN A 221 3.70 -19.46 21.99
N ARG A 222 4.08 -18.51 21.12
CA ARG A 222 4.49 -18.80 19.76
C ARG A 222 5.71 -19.71 19.68
N MET A 223 6.73 -19.51 20.54
CA MET A 223 7.89 -20.40 20.60
C MET A 223 7.52 -21.81 21.09
N ALA A 224 6.55 -21.94 22.01
CA ALA A 224 6.04 -23.24 22.43
C ALA A 224 5.29 -23.96 21.30
N THR A 225 4.47 -23.24 20.53
CA THR A 225 3.83 -23.77 19.32
C THR A 225 4.87 -24.19 18.29
N LEU A 226 5.88 -23.36 18.04
CA LEU A 226 6.97 -23.66 17.11
C LEU A 226 7.70 -24.96 17.48
N ALA A 227 8.03 -25.16 18.75
CA ALA A 227 8.64 -26.39 19.25
C ALA A 227 7.75 -27.61 18.99
N SER A 228 6.44 -27.49 19.23
CA SER A 228 5.47 -28.57 19.00
C SER A 228 5.38 -28.95 17.50
N VAL A 229 5.35 -27.95 16.61
CA VAL A 229 5.35 -28.21 15.16
C VAL A 229 6.66 -28.84 14.71
N ARG A 230 7.79 -28.36 15.23
CA ARG A 230 9.12 -28.89 14.89
C ARG A 230 9.26 -30.35 15.31
N ASP A 231 8.81 -30.69 16.52
CA ASP A 231 8.80 -32.06 17.02
C ASP A 231 7.95 -32.98 16.13
N PHE A 232 6.79 -32.50 15.70
CA PHE A 232 5.93 -33.21 14.78
C PHE A 232 6.60 -33.45 13.41
N VAL A 233 7.19 -32.43 12.80
CA VAL A 233 7.91 -32.55 11.51
C VAL A 233 9.09 -33.51 11.64
N ARG A 234 9.86 -33.44 12.74
CA ARG A 234 10.96 -34.36 13.00
C ARG A 234 10.50 -35.82 13.09
N GLU A 235 9.34 -36.08 13.68
CA GLU A 235 8.79 -37.42 13.83
C GLU A 235 8.19 -37.97 12.52
N HIS A 236 7.45 -37.13 11.78
CA HIS A 236 6.62 -37.59 10.66
C HIS A 236 7.24 -37.32 9.28
N ALA A 237 8.12 -36.32 9.17
CA ALA A 237 8.77 -35.92 7.91
C ALA A 237 10.19 -35.35 8.14
N PRO A 238 11.14 -36.15 8.69
CA PRO A 238 12.47 -35.67 9.08
C PRO A 238 13.27 -35.05 7.93
N ASP A 239 13.06 -35.50 6.69
CA ASP A 239 13.73 -34.95 5.50
C ASP A 239 13.32 -33.51 5.20
N LEU A 240 12.17 -33.06 5.69
CA LEU A 240 11.67 -31.69 5.53
C LEU A 240 12.09 -30.75 6.67
N LEU A 241 12.64 -31.31 7.76
CA LEU A 241 13.02 -30.53 8.94
C LEU A 241 14.00 -29.38 8.63
N PRO A 242 15.05 -29.53 7.79
CA PRO A 242 15.94 -28.41 7.46
C PRO A 242 15.22 -27.26 6.74
N ILE A 243 14.24 -27.57 5.88
CA ILE A 243 13.46 -26.57 5.14
C ILE A 243 12.51 -25.85 6.11
N TYR A 244 11.84 -26.62 6.96
CA TYR A 244 10.99 -26.08 8.03
C TYR A 244 11.78 -25.15 8.96
N ASP A 245 12.97 -25.56 9.39
CA ASP A 245 13.83 -24.79 10.28
C ASP A 245 14.27 -23.47 9.62
N THR A 246 14.52 -23.44 8.31
CA THR A 246 14.81 -22.18 7.60
C THR A 246 13.62 -21.21 7.69
N TYR A 247 12.40 -21.69 7.45
CA TYR A 247 11.20 -20.85 7.59
C TYR A 247 10.95 -20.41 9.04
N ALA A 248 11.18 -21.29 10.01
CA ALA A 248 11.04 -20.98 11.43
C ALA A 248 11.99 -19.86 11.87
N LEU A 249 13.24 -19.89 11.40
CA LEU A 249 14.22 -18.84 11.68
C LEU A 249 13.81 -17.50 11.05
N ASP A 250 13.36 -17.51 9.79
CA ASP A 250 13.02 -16.29 9.05
C ASP A 250 11.70 -15.63 9.52
N LEU A 251 10.74 -16.44 9.99
CA LEU A 251 9.39 -15.97 10.35
C LEU A 251 9.16 -15.90 11.87
N ASP A 252 9.41 -16.99 12.59
CA ASP A 252 9.01 -17.11 14.00
C ASP A 252 10.07 -16.53 14.93
N VAL A 253 11.34 -16.90 14.72
CA VAL A 253 12.45 -16.39 15.54
C VAL A 253 12.67 -14.90 15.25
N ARG A 254 12.48 -14.47 14.00
CA ARG A 254 12.53 -13.04 13.66
C ARG A 254 11.52 -12.22 14.44
N GLU A 255 10.29 -12.70 14.61
CA GLU A 255 9.25 -12.01 15.38
C GLU A 255 9.61 -11.90 16.86
N LEU A 256 10.27 -12.92 17.41
CA LEU A 256 10.87 -12.84 18.75
C LEU A 256 11.93 -11.74 18.81
N MET A 257 12.85 -11.67 17.85
CA MET A 257 13.90 -10.63 17.81
C MET A 257 13.28 -9.23 17.73
N LEU A 258 12.24 -9.06 16.91
CA LEU A 258 11.52 -7.79 16.77
C LEU A 258 10.82 -7.39 18.07
N ALA A 259 10.45 -8.31 18.96
CA ALA A 259 9.89 -7.97 20.27
C ALA A 259 10.93 -7.47 21.28
N LEU A 260 12.22 -7.83 21.13
CA LEU A 260 13.28 -7.53 22.11
C LEU A 260 13.42 -6.03 22.46
N PRO A 261 13.37 -5.07 21.52
CA PRO A 261 13.55 -3.66 21.85
C PRO A 261 12.48 -3.11 22.81
N ALA A 262 11.25 -3.66 22.75
CA ALA A 262 10.14 -3.23 23.61
C ALA A 262 10.04 -3.99 24.94
N ALA A 263 10.76 -5.11 25.09
CA ALA A 263 10.74 -5.95 26.28
C ALA A 263 11.57 -5.35 27.43
N THR A 264 11.16 -5.63 28.67
CA THR A 264 11.94 -5.33 29.89
C THR A 264 13.23 -6.15 29.92
N TRP A 265 14.17 -5.79 30.81
CA TRP A 265 15.43 -6.54 30.93
C TRP A 265 15.23 -8.02 31.25
N GLU A 266 14.35 -8.34 32.20
CA GLU A 266 14.03 -9.72 32.60
C GLU A 266 13.37 -10.50 31.44
N GLU A 267 12.49 -9.86 30.68
CA GLU A 267 11.87 -10.47 29.50
C GLU A 267 12.88 -10.69 28.37
N ARG A 268 13.81 -9.76 28.14
CA ARG A 268 14.86 -9.90 27.12
C ARG A 268 15.73 -11.12 27.38
N GLU A 269 16.19 -11.34 28.61
CA GLU A 269 16.99 -12.52 28.96
C GLU A 269 16.24 -13.82 28.65
N ARG A 270 14.96 -13.89 29.02
CA ARG A 270 14.11 -15.05 28.75
C ARG A 270 13.91 -15.30 27.25
N LEU A 271 13.58 -14.25 26.49
CA LEU A 271 13.35 -14.35 25.05
C LEU A 271 14.63 -14.73 24.30
N VAL A 272 15.78 -14.17 24.68
CA VAL A 272 17.08 -14.53 24.09
C VAL A 272 17.38 -16.02 24.31
N GLU A 273 17.12 -16.55 25.50
CA GLU A 273 17.37 -17.98 25.76
C GLU A 273 16.48 -18.88 24.90
N LEU A 274 15.17 -18.60 24.84
CA LEU A 274 14.23 -19.33 23.98
C LEU A 274 14.66 -19.30 22.51
N GLY A 275 15.05 -18.13 22.01
CA GLY A 275 15.51 -17.97 20.64
C GLY A 275 16.83 -18.71 20.37
N ALA A 276 17.80 -18.61 21.29
CA ALA A 276 19.09 -19.27 21.18
C ALA A 276 18.97 -20.80 21.18
N GLU A 277 18.04 -21.37 21.96
CA GLU A 277 17.72 -22.80 21.94
C GLU A 277 17.23 -23.24 20.55
N VAL A 278 16.27 -22.52 19.97
CA VAL A 278 15.74 -22.82 18.62
C VAL A 278 16.85 -22.75 17.55
N VAL A 279 17.72 -21.73 17.63
CA VAL A 279 18.86 -21.58 16.71
C VAL A 279 19.86 -22.73 16.85
N ALA A 280 20.18 -23.13 18.08
CA ALA A 280 21.07 -24.26 18.34
C ALA A 280 20.51 -25.58 17.81
N ASP A 281 19.20 -25.78 17.99
CA ASP A 281 18.47 -26.97 17.56
C ASP A 281 18.38 -27.10 16.02
N ALA A 282 18.19 -25.99 15.31
CA ALA A 282 18.15 -25.94 13.84
C ALA A 282 19.54 -26.24 13.21
N GLY A 283 20.61 -25.87 13.90
CA GLY A 283 21.98 -26.01 13.41
C GLY A 283 22.34 -25.00 12.31
N ARG A 284 23.52 -25.18 11.68
CA ARG A 284 24.09 -24.17 10.77
C ARG A 284 23.48 -24.15 9.36
N SER A 285 22.99 -25.29 8.86
CA SER A 285 22.53 -25.40 7.47
C SER A 285 21.28 -24.56 7.19
N PRO A 286 20.23 -24.57 8.05
CA PRO A 286 19.04 -23.76 7.81
C PRO A 286 19.33 -22.26 7.84
N ALA A 287 20.19 -21.80 8.76
CA ALA A 287 20.61 -20.40 8.86
C ALA A 287 21.39 -19.93 7.62
N ALA A 288 22.22 -20.79 7.01
CA ALA A 288 22.99 -20.43 5.82
C ALA A 288 22.11 -20.07 4.59
N GLY A 289 20.84 -20.47 4.57
CA GLY A 289 19.89 -20.13 3.51
C GLY A 289 19.20 -18.77 3.68
N LEU A 290 19.41 -18.09 4.81
CA LEU A 290 18.83 -16.77 5.08
C LEU A 290 19.63 -15.65 4.40
N GLU A 291 19.00 -14.49 4.18
CA GLU A 291 19.72 -13.27 3.77
C GLU A 291 20.78 -12.88 4.82
N ALA A 292 21.87 -12.22 4.40
CA ALA A 292 23.04 -11.97 5.24
C ALA A 292 22.71 -11.17 6.51
N LEU A 293 21.77 -10.23 6.45
CA LEU A 293 21.34 -9.49 7.63
C LEU A 293 20.61 -10.40 8.64
N ARG A 294 19.73 -11.29 8.15
CA ARG A 294 19.06 -12.30 8.98
C ARG A 294 20.04 -13.32 9.55
N ARG A 295 21.04 -13.72 8.76
CA ARG A 295 22.14 -14.56 9.25
C ARG A 295 22.89 -13.90 10.39
N LEU A 296 23.16 -12.60 10.29
CA LEU A 296 23.82 -11.84 11.36
C LEU A 296 22.96 -11.81 12.62
N GLU A 297 21.68 -11.49 12.50
CA GLU A 297 20.75 -11.47 13.63
C GLU A 297 20.62 -12.84 14.29
N THR A 298 20.44 -13.90 13.49
CA THR A 298 20.36 -15.29 13.96
C THR A 298 21.66 -15.73 14.65
N TYR A 299 22.82 -15.36 14.10
CA TYR A 299 24.11 -15.65 14.71
C TYR A 299 24.25 -14.97 16.08
N LEU A 300 23.96 -13.68 16.15
CA LEU A 300 24.07 -12.91 17.40
C LEU A 300 23.09 -13.41 18.47
N LEU A 301 21.88 -13.81 18.08
CA LEU A 301 20.92 -14.44 18.99
C LEU A 301 21.43 -15.79 19.51
N GLY A 302 21.93 -16.66 18.62
CA GLY A 302 22.47 -17.97 19.00
C GLY A 302 23.66 -17.89 19.97
N GLU A 303 24.53 -16.89 19.78
CA GLU A 303 25.68 -16.60 20.65
C GLU A 303 25.31 -15.75 21.89
N ARG A 304 24.02 -15.42 22.08
CA ARG A 304 23.49 -14.60 23.19
C ARG A 304 24.11 -13.19 23.28
N MET A 305 24.51 -12.62 22.14
CA MET A 305 25.09 -11.29 22.00
C MET A 305 23.99 -10.21 21.93
N LEU A 306 23.19 -10.08 23.00
CA LEU A 306 22.03 -9.18 23.03
C LEU A 306 22.37 -7.71 22.72
N PRO A 307 23.43 -7.09 23.27
CA PRO A 307 23.76 -5.70 22.95
C PRO A 307 24.01 -5.46 21.46
N GLU A 308 24.75 -6.37 20.83
CA GLU A 308 25.06 -6.37 19.40
C GLU A 308 23.82 -6.65 18.54
N LEU A 309 22.99 -7.61 18.95
CA LEU A 309 21.72 -7.90 18.26
C LEU A 309 20.81 -6.67 18.26
N LEU A 310 20.67 -5.99 19.40
CA LEU A 310 19.91 -4.75 19.47
C LEU A 310 20.50 -3.70 18.52
N GLU A 311 21.84 -3.59 18.41
CA GLU A 311 22.51 -2.70 17.45
C GLU A 311 22.18 -3.00 16.00
N VAL A 312 22.16 -4.27 15.62
CA VAL A 312 21.80 -4.70 14.27
C VAL A 312 20.32 -4.43 13.99
N LEU A 313 19.42 -4.70 14.93
CA LEU A 313 17.98 -4.44 14.76
C LEU A 313 17.68 -2.95 14.55
N ARG A 314 18.34 -2.05 15.31
CA ARG A 314 18.19 -0.60 15.05
C ARG A 314 18.94 -0.12 13.82
N PHE A 315 20.01 -0.78 13.40
CA PHE A 315 20.59 -0.55 12.09
C PHE A 315 19.60 -0.91 10.96
N GLU A 316 18.90 -2.04 11.08
CA GLU A 316 17.87 -2.44 10.13
C GLU A 316 16.71 -1.42 10.09
N GLU A 317 16.22 -0.96 11.24
CA GLU A 317 15.16 0.07 11.32
C GLU A 317 15.52 1.36 10.58
N ASN A 318 16.83 1.67 10.45
CA ASN A 318 17.32 2.84 9.71
C ASN A 318 17.49 2.60 8.20
N GLY A 319 17.27 1.38 7.72
CA GLY A 319 17.25 1.01 6.30
C GLY A 319 18.62 0.56 5.76
N PRO A 320 18.88 -0.75 5.59
CA PRO A 320 20.18 -1.28 5.17
C PRO A 320 20.42 -1.23 3.65
N ARG A 321 19.64 -0.46 2.88
CA ARG A 321 19.66 -0.51 1.41
C ARG A 321 20.97 -0.05 0.79
N ASP A 322 21.70 0.85 1.45
CA ASP A 322 22.90 1.50 0.91
C ASP A 322 24.21 1.02 1.54
N VAL A 323 24.19 -0.18 2.10
CA VAL A 323 25.38 -0.74 2.77
C VAL A 323 26.47 -1.03 1.75
N PRO A 324 27.70 -0.50 1.94
CA PRO A 324 28.77 -0.73 0.99
C PRO A 324 29.13 -2.21 0.89
N LEU A 325 29.44 -2.64 -0.34
CA LEU A 325 29.88 -4.01 -0.62
C LEU A 325 31.41 -4.09 -0.74
N VAL A 326 31.96 -5.21 -0.28
CA VAL A 326 33.38 -5.55 -0.40
C VAL A 326 33.52 -6.83 -1.21
N SER A 327 34.28 -6.79 -2.29
CA SER A 327 34.60 -7.98 -3.08
C SER A 327 35.92 -8.60 -2.61
N ARG A 328 35.93 -9.91 -2.36
CA ARG A 328 37.15 -10.69 -2.08
C ARG A 328 37.28 -11.87 -3.05
N GLY A 329 38.51 -12.18 -3.45
CA GLY A 329 38.83 -13.23 -4.43
C GLY A 329 39.09 -12.71 -5.84
N ARG A 330 40.04 -13.33 -6.56
CA ARG A 330 40.51 -12.86 -7.89
C ARG A 330 39.81 -13.49 -9.10
N LEU A 331 39.48 -14.79 -9.02
CA LEU A 331 38.89 -15.54 -10.17
C LEU A 331 37.38 -15.79 -10.01
N ARG A 332 36.90 -15.85 -8.77
CA ARG A 332 35.49 -15.96 -8.40
C ARG A 332 35.26 -15.02 -7.22
N PRO A 333 34.99 -13.74 -7.47
CA PRO A 333 34.78 -12.77 -6.40
C PRO A 333 33.53 -13.16 -5.60
N ARG A 334 33.66 -13.18 -4.27
CA ARG A 334 32.55 -13.18 -3.33
C ARG A 334 32.34 -11.76 -2.81
N TRP A 335 31.10 -11.39 -2.57
CA TRP A 335 30.67 -10.06 -2.17
C TRP A 335 30.11 -10.09 -0.77
N TYR A 336 30.61 -9.20 0.09
CA TYR A 336 30.22 -9.12 1.49
C TYR A 336 29.63 -7.74 1.78
N ALA A 337 28.52 -7.69 2.52
CA ALA A 337 27.94 -6.43 2.98
C ALA A 337 28.61 -5.98 4.27
N ARG A 338 28.99 -4.69 4.34
CA ARG A 338 29.57 -4.07 5.54
C ARG A 338 28.50 -3.74 6.58
N TYR A 339 27.75 -4.74 7.03
CA TYR A 339 26.85 -4.63 8.18
C TYR A 339 27.65 -4.39 9.48
N PRO A 340 27.00 -3.99 10.59
CA PRO A 340 27.68 -3.80 11.87
C PRO A 340 28.58 -5.00 12.23
N PHE A 341 29.74 -4.72 12.80
CA PHE A 341 30.77 -5.70 13.19
C PHE A 341 31.51 -6.43 12.06
N PHE A 342 31.31 -6.04 10.79
CA PHE A 342 32.11 -6.56 9.68
C PHE A 342 33.61 -6.25 9.86
N ASP A 343 34.46 -7.28 9.75
CA ASP A 343 35.91 -7.24 10.01
C ASP A 343 36.31 -6.81 11.45
N ASP A 344 35.38 -6.83 12.41
CA ASP A 344 35.68 -6.59 13.83
C ASP A 344 36.20 -7.87 14.50
N ALA A 345 37.52 -7.93 14.69
CA ALA A 345 38.19 -9.07 15.29
C ALA A 345 37.83 -9.29 16.78
N GLU A 346 37.37 -8.25 17.50
CA GLU A 346 36.99 -8.38 18.91
C GLU A 346 35.61 -9.05 19.07
N ARG A 347 34.71 -8.83 18.11
CA ARG A 347 33.37 -9.45 18.09
C ARG A 347 33.37 -10.86 17.54
N GLY A 348 34.32 -11.19 16.67
CA GLY A 348 34.55 -12.57 16.22
C GLY A 348 33.45 -13.16 15.32
N VAL A 349 32.59 -12.33 14.73
CA VAL A 349 31.53 -12.80 13.82
C VAL A 349 32.15 -13.40 12.55
N PRO A 350 31.78 -14.63 12.16
CA PRO A 350 32.31 -15.27 10.96
C PRO A 350 32.03 -14.48 9.67
N GLU A 351 33.00 -14.45 8.76
CA GLU A 351 32.90 -13.68 7.51
C GLU A 351 31.76 -14.14 6.60
N ASP A 352 31.45 -15.45 6.59
CA ASP A 352 30.39 -16.04 5.77
C ASP A 352 28.98 -15.59 6.16
N VAL A 353 28.79 -15.08 7.38
CA VAL A 353 27.54 -14.44 7.82
C VAL A 353 27.22 -13.20 6.99
N TYR A 354 28.24 -12.49 6.49
CA TYR A 354 28.10 -11.25 5.73
C TYR A 354 28.08 -11.44 4.22
N ASP A 355 28.15 -12.68 3.72
CA ASP A 355 28.28 -12.95 2.28
C ASP A 355 26.96 -12.73 1.53
N VAL A 356 26.85 -11.65 0.77
CA VAL A 356 25.68 -11.32 -0.05
C VAL A 356 25.81 -11.79 -1.50
N THR A 357 26.78 -12.65 -1.82
CA THR A 357 27.05 -13.06 -3.19
C THR A 357 25.78 -13.56 -3.87
N ASP A 358 25.01 -14.47 -3.28
CA ASP A 358 23.81 -15.01 -3.92
C ASP A 358 22.59 -14.06 -3.85
N GLU A 359 22.69 -13.00 -3.05
CA GLU A 359 21.66 -11.96 -2.87
C GLU A 359 21.73 -10.86 -3.95
N LEU A 360 22.85 -10.73 -4.68
CA LEU A 360 22.97 -9.78 -5.80
C LEU A 360 22.15 -10.23 -7.01
N ALA A 361 20.85 -9.96 -6.97
CA ALA A 361 19.87 -10.34 -7.97
C ALA A 361 20.10 -9.60 -9.30
N LEU A 362 19.87 -10.28 -10.42
CA LEU A 362 19.88 -9.67 -11.74
C LEU A 362 18.47 -9.14 -12.07
N TRP A 363 18.38 -7.82 -12.27
CA TRP A 363 17.20 -7.15 -12.81
C TRP A 363 17.32 -7.07 -14.33
N ALA A 364 16.22 -7.32 -15.04
CA ALA A 364 16.19 -7.33 -16.49
C ALA A 364 14.76 -7.08 -17.01
N ASP A 365 14.42 -5.81 -17.23
CA ASP A 365 13.07 -5.37 -17.52
C ASP A 365 12.97 -4.67 -18.88
N VAL A 366 11.79 -4.77 -19.49
CA VAL A 366 11.42 -4.04 -20.70
C VAL A 366 10.74 -2.73 -20.31
N ASP A 367 11.21 -1.62 -20.87
CA ASP A 367 10.67 -0.29 -20.59
C ASP A 367 9.69 0.16 -21.69
N ARG A 368 10.01 -0.16 -22.95
CA ARG A 368 9.25 0.29 -24.11
C ARG A 368 9.32 -0.72 -25.24
N VAL A 369 8.19 -0.89 -25.91
CA VAL A 369 8.08 -1.72 -27.11
C VAL A 369 7.35 -0.94 -28.20
N GLU A 370 7.97 -0.81 -29.36
CA GLU A 370 7.40 -0.05 -30.47
C GLU A 370 7.69 -0.67 -31.83
N TRP A 371 6.89 -0.30 -32.82
CA TRP A 371 7.10 -0.69 -34.21
C TRP A 371 7.77 0.45 -34.98
N ASP A 372 8.90 0.17 -35.60
CA ASP A 372 9.47 0.99 -36.66
C ASP A 372 9.28 0.27 -37.99
N VAL A 373 8.27 0.70 -38.75
CA VAL A 373 7.75 -0.04 -39.91
C VAL A 373 7.60 -1.52 -39.48
N ASP A 374 8.21 -2.48 -40.15
CA ASP A 374 8.02 -3.91 -39.83
C ASP A 374 8.98 -4.47 -38.77
N THR A 375 9.83 -3.65 -38.16
CA THR A 375 10.78 -4.06 -37.12
C THR A 375 10.23 -3.72 -35.74
N LEU A 376 10.24 -4.70 -34.84
CA LEU A 376 9.86 -4.49 -33.44
C LEU A 376 11.10 -4.03 -32.65
N ILE A 377 11.04 -2.83 -32.09
CA ILE A 377 12.06 -2.27 -31.21
C ILE A 377 11.68 -2.59 -29.77
N VAL A 378 12.62 -3.18 -29.03
CA VAL A 378 12.46 -3.48 -27.60
C VAL A 378 13.56 -2.73 -26.85
N GLU A 379 13.16 -1.76 -26.03
CA GLU A 379 14.04 -1.04 -25.11
C GLU A 379 13.83 -1.56 -23.70
N GLY A 380 14.91 -1.69 -22.95
CA GLY A 380 14.88 -2.14 -21.57
C GLY A 380 16.14 -1.77 -20.81
N HIS A 381 16.25 -2.28 -19.59
CA HIS A 381 17.43 -2.14 -18.76
C HIS A 381 17.75 -3.45 -18.04
N ALA A 382 19.03 -3.72 -17.81
CA ALA A 382 19.44 -4.85 -16.99
C ALA A 382 20.70 -4.56 -16.18
N HIS A 383 20.67 -4.87 -14.89
CA HIS A 383 21.75 -4.60 -13.93
C HIS A 383 21.67 -5.56 -12.73
N PHE A 384 22.79 -5.75 -12.03
CA PHE A 384 22.78 -6.43 -10.75
C PHE A 384 22.43 -5.44 -9.64
N ASP A 385 21.67 -5.91 -8.67
CA ASP A 385 21.42 -5.15 -7.45
C ASP A 385 22.75 -4.78 -6.77
N ARG A 386 22.84 -3.55 -6.25
CA ARG A 386 24.02 -2.98 -5.56
C ARG A 386 25.36 -2.97 -6.31
N LEU A 387 25.40 -3.25 -7.62
CA LEU A 387 26.62 -3.13 -8.43
C LEU A 387 26.56 -1.92 -9.38
N ASP A 388 27.49 -0.98 -9.21
CA ASP A 388 27.54 0.27 -9.97
C ASP A 388 27.73 0.05 -11.49
N VAL A 389 26.98 0.82 -12.27
CA VAL A 389 27.02 0.91 -13.74
C VAL A 389 26.89 2.38 -14.16
N SER A 390 27.76 3.24 -13.61
CA SER A 390 27.83 4.66 -13.94
C SER A 390 28.41 4.95 -15.34
N SER A 391 29.06 3.97 -15.97
CA SER A 391 29.61 4.02 -17.32
C SER A 391 29.24 2.79 -18.15
N ALA A 392 29.15 2.97 -19.48
CA ALA A 392 28.91 1.87 -20.43
C ALA A 392 29.97 0.76 -20.37
N ALA A 393 31.17 1.06 -19.86
CA ALA A 393 32.28 0.11 -19.72
C ALA A 393 32.16 -0.80 -18.49
N ASP A 394 31.36 -0.43 -17.49
CA ASP A 394 31.26 -1.15 -16.21
C ASP A 394 30.48 -2.46 -16.34
N SER A 395 29.65 -2.56 -17.39
CA SER A 395 28.86 -3.76 -17.66
C SER A 395 28.78 -4.11 -19.15
N ARG A 396 28.63 -5.42 -19.40
CA ARG A 396 28.36 -5.96 -20.73
C ARG A 396 26.99 -6.63 -20.73
N ILE A 397 26.12 -6.22 -21.66
CA ILE A 397 24.79 -6.80 -21.86
C ILE A 397 24.74 -7.57 -23.18
N ARG A 398 24.19 -8.79 -23.15
CA ARG A 398 23.85 -9.59 -24.33
C ARG A 398 22.39 -9.98 -24.28
N VAL A 399 21.70 -9.86 -25.40
CA VAL A 399 20.28 -10.22 -25.51
C VAL A 399 20.08 -11.25 -26.61
N TRP A 400 19.22 -12.22 -26.34
CA TRP A 400 18.77 -13.20 -27.34
C TRP A 400 17.32 -13.56 -27.10
N MET A 401 16.69 -14.10 -28.13
CA MET A 401 15.36 -14.70 -28.04
C MET A 401 15.43 -16.21 -28.21
N ARG A 402 14.56 -16.94 -27.53
CA ARG A 402 14.50 -18.40 -27.55
C ARG A 402 13.09 -18.87 -27.89
N ASP A 403 12.96 -19.66 -28.95
CA ASP A 403 11.70 -20.34 -29.29
C ASP A 403 11.35 -21.33 -28.16
N VAL A 404 10.22 -21.12 -27.50
CA VAL A 404 9.77 -21.93 -26.35
C VAL A 404 9.58 -23.40 -26.72
N ARG A 405 9.19 -23.70 -27.96
CA ARG A 405 8.91 -25.07 -28.42
C ARG A 405 10.17 -25.78 -28.93
N THR A 406 10.98 -25.09 -29.74
CA THR A 406 12.14 -25.73 -30.39
C THR A 406 13.46 -25.50 -29.66
N GLY A 407 13.50 -24.59 -28.68
CA GLY A 407 14.73 -24.17 -28.00
C GLY A 407 15.72 -23.41 -28.87
N LYS A 408 15.33 -23.01 -30.09
CA LYS A 408 16.23 -22.30 -31.02
C LYS A 408 16.49 -20.90 -30.48
N GLU A 409 17.76 -20.56 -30.31
CA GLU A 409 18.20 -19.23 -29.85
C GLU A 409 18.63 -18.34 -31.02
N ILE A 410 18.22 -17.07 -30.98
CA ILE A 410 18.57 -16.04 -31.96
C ILE A 410 19.15 -14.86 -31.19
N ARG A 411 20.43 -14.57 -31.43
CA ARG A 411 21.10 -13.43 -30.79
C ARG A 411 20.71 -12.12 -31.46
N LEU A 412 20.44 -11.11 -30.64
CA LEU A 412 20.06 -9.79 -31.10
C LEU A 412 21.22 -8.81 -30.89
N PRO A 413 21.56 -7.97 -31.88
CA PRO A 413 22.49 -6.87 -31.68
C PRO A 413 21.97 -5.92 -30.60
N VAL A 414 22.84 -5.56 -29.65
CA VAL A 414 22.50 -4.70 -28.52
C VAL A 414 23.11 -3.31 -28.74
N GLU A 415 22.26 -2.29 -28.73
CA GLU A 415 22.67 -0.89 -28.64
C GLU A 415 22.52 -0.41 -27.19
N ARG A 416 23.58 0.16 -26.62
CA ARG A 416 23.59 0.62 -25.22
C ARG A 416 22.98 2.01 -25.14
N SER A 417 22.12 2.25 -24.15
CA SER A 417 21.50 3.55 -23.91
C SER A 417 21.67 3.99 -22.46
N ARG A 418 21.69 5.31 -22.24
CA ARG A 418 21.72 5.90 -20.91
C ARG A 418 20.28 6.03 -20.38
N ARG A 419 20.05 5.59 -19.13
CA ARG A 419 18.76 5.43 -18.43
C ARG A 419 18.86 5.93 -16.97
N PRO A 420 19.07 7.24 -16.75
CA PRO A 420 19.16 7.85 -15.41
C PRO A 420 17.88 7.66 -14.58
N GLU A 421 16.73 7.52 -15.24
CA GLU A 421 15.45 7.23 -14.59
C GLU A 421 15.44 5.89 -13.84
N VAL A 422 16.28 4.92 -14.25
CA VAL A 422 16.44 3.63 -13.55
C VAL A 422 17.19 3.86 -12.24
N THR A 423 18.26 4.66 -12.25
CA THR A 423 18.98 5.08 -11.04
C THR A 423 18.06 5.80 -10.08
N ALA A 424 17.27 6.76 -10.57
CA ALA A 424 16.37 7.54 -9.71
C ALA A 424 15.29 6.67 -9.03
N ARG A 425 14.82 5.61 -9.72
CA ARG A 425 13.77 4.70 -9.24
C ARG A 425 14.29 3.53 -8.41
N SER A 426 15.59 3.22 -8.45
CA SER A 426 16.16 2.08 -7.71
C SER A 426 16.03 2.22 -6.19
N GLY A 427 15.91 3.46 -5.70
CA GLY A 427 15.89 3.77 -4.27
C GLY A 427 17.24 3.58 -3.59
N GLN A 428 18.32 3.33 -4.34
CA GLN A 428 19.69 3.22 -3.84
C GLN A 428 20.43 4.55 -4.02
N SER A 429 21.25 4.90 -3.04
CA SER A 429 22.10 6.08 -3.06
C SER A 429 23.56 5.77 -3.37
N GLY A 430 24.01 4.55 -3.06
CA GLY A 430 25.40 4.13 -3.23
C GLY A 430 25.84 3.80 -4.67
N VAL A 431 24.90 3.62 -5.60
CA VAL A 431 25.19 3.13 -6.96
C VAL A 431 24.38 3.86 -8.03
N SER A 432 24.95 3.95 -9.23
CA SER A 432 24.29 4.40 -10.45
C SER A 432 23.98 3.22 -11.38
N TYR A 433 22.83 3.28 -12.04
CA TYR A 433 22.43 2.38 -13.12
C TYR A 433 22.24 3.11 -14.44
N ASP A 434 22.83 4.30 -14.57
CA ASP A 434 22.65 5.19 -15.72
C ASP A 434 22.98 4.48 -17.03
N TRP A 435 23.94 3.55 -17.05
CA TRP A 435 24.27 2.80 -18.25
C TRP A 435 23.74 1.37 -18.24
N SER A 436 22.65 1.07 -17.53
CA SER A 436 21.99 -0.24 -17.56
C SER A 436 21.13 -0.48 -18.81
N GLY A 437 20.84 0.57 -19.60
CA GLY A 437 19.92 0.54 -20.73
C GLY A 437 20.40 -0.21 -21.97
N PHE A 438 19.49 -0.89 -22.64
CA PHE A 438 19.71 -1.55 -23.92
C PHE A 438 18.54 -1.36 -24.89
N THR A 439 18.83 -1.43 -26.18
CA THR A 439 17.85 -1.48 -27.26
C THR A 439 18.19 -2.63 -28.18
N VAL A 440 17.18 -3.43 -28.55
CA VAL A 440 17.30 -4.49 -29.55
C VAL A 440 16.23 -4.37 -30.62
N ARG A 441 16.57 -4.83 -31.82
CA ARG A 441 15.67 -4.86 -32.99
C ARG A 441 15.32 -6.29 -33.34
N VAL A 442 14.04 -6.58 -33.45
CA VAL A 442 13.50 -7.87 -33.89
C VAL A 442 12.93 -7.70 -35.28
N GLU A 443 13.72 -8.11 -36.27
CA GLU A 443 13.34 -8.10 -37.68
C GLU A 443 12.41 -9.29 -38.00
N PRO A 444 11.45 -9.13 -38.94
CA PRO A 444 10.55 -10.20 -39.36
C PRO A 444 11.28 -11.49 -39.76
N ASP A 445 12.43 -11.37 -40.42
CA ASP A 445 13.23 -12.50 -40.92
C ASP A 445 13.71 -13.43 -39.79
N TYR A 446 13.84 -12.94 -38.56
CA TYR A 446 14.20 -13.77 -37.40
C TYR A 446 13.05 -14.69 -36.96
N LEU A 447 11.82 -14.34 -37.34
CA LEU A 447 10.60 -15.02 -36.94
C LEU A 447 10.11 -16.04 -38.00
N LEU A 448 10.74 -16.06 -39.18
CA LEU A 448 10.47 -17.00 -40.26
C LEU A 448 11.20 -18.33 -40.08
N ASP A 449 10.60 -19.40 -40.59
CA ASP A 449 11.22 -20.72 -40.73
C ASP A 449 11.44 -21.00 -42.22
N GLY A 450 12.61 -20.60 -42.74
CA GLY A 450 12.80 -20.43 -44.19
C GLY A 450 12.02 -19.20 -44.67
N ASP A 451 11.07 -19.40 -45.58
CA ASP A 451 10.18 -18.34 -46.10
C ASP A 451 8.75 -18.43 -45.51
N GLU A 452 8.51 -19.29 -44.51
CA GLU A 452 7.18 -19.53 -43.95
C GLU A 452 6.99 -19.00 -42.52
N TRP A 453 5.82 -18.41 -42.26
CA TRP A 453 5.36 -18.03 -40.92
C TRP A 453 4.79 -19.23 -40.15
N ARG A 454 5.46 -19.61 -39.05
CA ARG A 454 4.96 -20.60 -38.10
C ARG A 454 4.41 -19.94 -36.83
N THR A 455 3.44 -20.60 -36.18
CA THR A 455 3.03 -20.17 -34.84
C THR A 455 4.14 -20.48 -33.85
N ALA A 456 4.67 -19.46 -33.19
CA ALA A 456 5.80 -19.56 -32.27
C ALA A 456 5.68 -18.54 -31.13
N THR A 457 6.32 -18.85 -30.01
CA THR A 457 6.48 -17.95 -28.86
C THR A 457 7.97 -17.84 -28.59
N TYR A 458 8.46 -16.61 -28.53
CA TYR A 458 9.85 -16.31 -28.22
C TYR A 458 9.94 -15.62 -26.86
N GLU A 459 10.67 -16.22 -25.93
CA GLU A 459 11.10 -15.58 -24.68
C GLU A 459 12.39 -14.81 -24.94
N LEU A 460 12.53 -13.59 -24.41
CA LEU A 460 13.78 -12.85 -24.48
C LEU A 460 14.57 -13.02 -23.19
N PHE A 461 15.90 -13.06 -23.33
CA PHE A 461 16.85 -13.18 -22.23
C PHE A 461 17.87 -12.06 -22.30
N ALA A 462 18.23 -11.51 -21.15
CA ALA A 462 19.40 -10.66 -20.99
C ALA A 462 20.44 -11.39 -20.13
N GLU A 463 21.68 -11.37 -20.58
CA GLU A 463 22.84 -11.73 -19.77
C GLU A 463 23.67 -10.50 -19.50
N VAL A 464 23.99 -10.29 -18.23
CA VAL A 464 24.77 -9.15 -17.76
C VAL A 464 26.05 -9.66 -17.12
N THR A 465 27.15 -8.99 -17.43
CA THR A 465 28.42 -9.16 -16.71
C THR A 465 28.85 -7.82 -16.14
N THR A 466 28.98 -7.73 -14.81
CA THR A 466 29.37 -6.51 -14.06
C THR A 466 30.29 -6.93 -12.92
N ALA A 467 31.40 -6.22 -12.71
CA ALA A 467 32.35 -6.45 -11.61
C ALA A 467 32.76 -7.94 -11.40
N GLY A 468 32.92 -8.71 -12.49
CA GLY A 468 33.30 -10.13 -12.44
C GLY A 468 32.15 -11.11 -12.15
N ARG A 469 30.94 -10.63 -11.86
CA ARG A 469 29.72 -11.44 -11.75
C ARG A 469 29.04 -11.55 -13.12
N ARG A 470 28.50 -12.72 -13.44
CA ARG A 470 27.77 -12.99 -14.68
C ARG A 470 26.54 -13.84 -14.41
N ALA A 471 25.39 -13.40 -14.89
CA ALA A 471 24.12 -14.13 -14.81
C ALA A 471 23.25 -13.78 -16.02
N SER A 472 22.26 -14.62 -16.27
CA SER A 472 21.24 -14.38 -17.31
C SER A 472 19.85 -14.57 -16.74
N ARG A 473 18.91 -13.74 -17.17
CA ARG A 473 17.51 -13.80 -16.76
C ARG A 473 16.61 -13.59 -17.97
N ARG A 474 15.39 -14.16 -17.92
CA ARG A 474 14.31 -13.78 -18.84
C ARG A 474 13.99 -12.31 -18.64
N LEU A 475 13.73 -11.60 -19.74
CA LEU A 475 13.21 -10.24 -19.64
C LEU A 475 11.80 -10.28 -19.04
N THR A 476 11.55 -9.41 -18.09
CA THR A 476 10.23 -9.19 -17.49
C THR A 476 9.61 -7.89 -18.01
N ALA A 477 8.29 -7.81 -17.98
CA ALA A 477 7.49 -6.70 -18.44
C ALA A 477 6.49 -6.33 -17.35
N MET A 478 7.01 -5.85 -16.21
CA MET A 478 6.20 -5.49 -15.07
C MET A 478 5.29 -4.30 -15.39
N ALA A 479 3.96 -4.50 -15.36
CA ALA A 479 3.00 -3.43 -15.56
C ALA A 479 2.95 -2.50 -14.31
N PRO A 480 2.81 -1.17 -14.46
CA PRO A 480 2.55 -0.42 -15.70
C PRO A 480 3.79 0.10 -16.44
N ALA A 481 4.99 -0.37 -16.12
CA ALA A 481 6.23 0.25 -16.59
C ALA A 481 6.40 0.18 -18.12
N VAL A 482 5.88 -0.88 -18.76
CA VAL A 482 6.08 -1.10 -20.20
C VAL A 482 5.09 -0.28 -21.03
N ARG A 483 5.63 0.59 -21.89
CA ARG A 483 4.84 1.18 -22.98
C ARG A 483 4.66 0.13 -24.09
N TRP A 484 3.48 -0.46 -24.13
CA TRP A 484 3.12 -1.48 -25.12
C TRP A 484 2.76 -0.86 -26.47
N THR A 485 2.96 -1.64 -27.53
CA THR A 485 2.41 -1.35 -28.85
C THR A 485 1.40 -2.42 -29.25
N ALA A 486 0.46 -2.06 -30.13
CA ALA A 486 -0.52 -3.00 -30.64
C ALA A 486 0.15 -4.12 -31.48
N PRO A 487 -0.48 -5.32 -31.59
CA PRO A 487 -0.03 -6.35 -32.51
C PRO A 487 0.07 -5.82 -33.94
N ARG A 488 1.10 -6.22 -34.67
CA ARG A 488 1.26 -5.89 -36.10
C ARG A 488 0.93 -7.09 -36.95
N GLN A 489 0.11 -6.85 -37.96
CA GLN A 489 -0.14 -7.83 -39.00
C GLN A 489 1.00 -7.78 -40.01
N VAL A 490 1.73 -8.90 -40.12
CA VAL A 490 2.92 -9.03 -40.97
C VAL A 490 2.64 -9.86 -42.23
N ASP A 491 1.49 -10.56 -42.26
CA ASP A 491 0.99 -11.35 -43.38
C ASP A 491 -0.56 -11.39 -43.32
N GLU A 492 -1.24 -11.86 -44.36
CA GLU A 492 -2.71 -11.93 -44.49
C GLU A 492 -3.38 -12.58 -43.27
N HIS A 493 -2.69 -13.52 -42.60
CA HIS A 493 -3.22 -14.21 -41.43
C HIS A 493 -2.21 -14.46 -40.30
N VAL A 494 -1.15 -13.65 -40.26
CA VAL A 494 -0.10 -13.75 -39.24
C VAL A 494 0.04 -12.41 -38.56
N ALA A 495 -0.01 -12.43 -37.22
CA ALA A 495 0.28 -11.27 -36.40
C ALA A 495 1.48 -11.55 -35.50
N VAL A 496 2.38 -10.58 -35.40
CA VAL A 496 3.43 -10.56 -34.40
C VAL A 496 2.96 -9.67 -33.25
N GLN A 497 3.02 -10.23 -32.04
CA GLN A 497 2.46 -9.61 -30.85
C GLN A 497 3.49 -9.67 -29.71
N PRO A 498 4.07 -8.53 -29.30
CA PRO A 498 4.69 -8.43 -27.99
C PRO A 498 3.60 -8.55 -26.91
N ALA A 499 3.88 -9.29 -25.85
CA ALA A 499 2.97 -9.44 -24.71
C ALA A 499 3.74 -9.74 -23.41
N ALA A 500 3.10 -9.50 -22.28
CA ALA A 500 3.46 -10.14 -21.02
C ALA A 500 2.88 -11.56 -21.03
N GLY A 501 3.77 -12.54 -20.90
CA GLY A 501 3.46 -13.95 -20.70
C GLY A 501 3.06 -14.23 -19.25
N ASP A 502 3.11 -15.50 -18.86
CA ASP A 502 2.95 -15.90 -17.46
C ASP A 502 4.12 -15.33 -16.63
N ASP A 503 3.87 -15.01 -15.36
CA ASP A 503 4.83 -14.39 -14.42
C ASP A 503 5.49 -13.09 -14.96
N ASP A 504 4.73 -12.29 -15.71
CA ASP A 504 5.17 -11.04 -16.34
C ASP A 504 6.37 -11.19 -17.30
N VAL A 505 6.69 -12.41 -17.77
CA VAL A 505 7.80 -12.63 -18.71
C VAL A 505 7.50 -11.95 -20.06
N PHE A 506 8.41 -11.15 -20.58
CA PHE A 506 8.27 -10.55 -21.90
C PHE A 506 8.40 -11.61 -23.01
N VAL A 507 7.39 -11.68 -23.86
CA VAL A 507 7.34 -12.63 -24.98
C VAL A 507 6.96 -11.96 -26.29
N VAL A 508 7.51 -12.48 -27.39
CA VAL A 508 7.10 -12.13 -28.75
C VAL A 508 6.39 -13.34 -29.35
N HIS A 509 5.09 -13.19 -29.60
CA HIS A 509 4.28 -14.24 -30.21
C HIS A 509 4.07 -14.01 -31.70
N VAL A 510 4.36 -15.04 -32.49
CA VAL A 510 3.95 -15.14 -33.89
C VAL A 510 2.68 -15.97 -33.92
N LYS A 511 1.55 -15.36 -34.30
CA LYS A 511 0.24 -16.01 -34.26
C LYS A 511 -0.35 -16.17 -35.62
N ARG A 512 -0.59 -17.43 -35.98
CA ARG A 512 -1.38 -17.78 -37.15
C ARG A 512 -2.79 -18.17 -36.69
N ALA A 513 -3.74 -17.24 -36.82
CA ALA A 513 -5.08 -17.44 -36.27
C ALA A 513 -5.82 -18.60 -36.96
N LYS A 514 -6.39 -19.51 -36.15
CA LYS A 514 -7.21 -20.65 -36.62
C LYS A 514 -8.70 -20.31 -36.70
N ALA A 515 -9.15 -19.36 -35.88
CA ALA A 515 -10.48 -18.79 -35.92
C ALA A 515 -10.41 -17.30 -35.51
N VAL A 516 -11.11 -16.44 -36.24
CA VAL A 516 -11.10 -14.99 -36.02
C VAL A 516 -12.53 -14.46 -35.98
N VAL A 517 -12.86 -13.69 -34.94
CA VAL A 517 -14.09 -12.91 -34.81
C VAL A 517 -13.91 -11.59 -35.56
N THR A 518 -14.80 -11.34 -36.52
CA THR A 518 -14.83 -10.11 -37.35
C THR A 518 -15.97 -9.18 -36.97
N ARG A 519 -16.92 -9.63 -36.14
CA ARG A 519 -17.98 -8.78 -35.59
C ARG A 519 -18.53 -9.35 -34.29
N ILE A 520 -18.87 -8.44 -33.38
CA ILE A 520 -19.55 -8.72 -32.12
C ILE A 520 -20.80 -7.83 -32.07
N ARG A 521 -21.94 -8.39 -31.70
CA ARG A 521 -23.19 -7.64 -31.45
C ARG A 521 -24.05 -8.36 -30.41
N CYS A 522 -25.01 -7.68 -29.82
CA CYS A 522 -26.06 -8.28 -29.01
C CYS A 522 -27.42 -8.00 -29.67
N GLU A 523 -28.26 -9.03 -29.79
CA GLU A 523 -29.63 -8.94 -30.30
C GLU A 523 -30.57 -9.62 -29.30
N ASP A 524 -31.55 -8.89 -28.77
CA ASP A 524 -32.57 -9.42 -27.85
C ASP A 524 -32.01 -10.27 -26.68
N GLY A 525 -30.91 -9.81 -26.06
CA GLY A 525 -30.24 -10.52 -24.96
C GLY A 525 -29.36 -11.70 -25.39
N THR A 526 -29.14 -11.89 -26.70
CA THR A 526 -28.25 -12.92 -27.26
C THR A 526 -27.00 -12.27 -27.84
N LEU A 527 -25.83 -12.69 -27.34
CA LEU A 527 -24.53 -12.36 -27.90
C LEU A 527 -24.34 -13.09 -29.24
N VAL A 528 -24.09 -12.35 -30.32
CA VAL A 528 -23.84 -12.90 -31.65
C VAL A 528 -22.42 -12.55 -32.10
N LEU A 529 -21.61 -13.58 -32.34
CA LEU A 529 -20.25 -13.46 -32.87
C LEU A 529 -20.24 -13.95 -34.33
N THR A 530 -19.71 -13.14 -35.24
CA THR A 530 -19.45 -13.60 -36.62
C THR A 530 -17.97 -13.57 -36.91
N GLY A 531 -17.51 -14.50 -37.73
CA GLY A 531 -16.10 -14.64 -38.01
C GLY A 531 -15.81 -15.72 -39.04
N TRP A 532 -14.56 -16.17 -39.06
CA TRP A 532 -14.15 -17.30 -39.89
C TRP A 532 -13.27 -18.29 -39.11
N THR A 533 -13.21 -19.52 -39.59
CA THR A 533 -12.32 -20.58 -39.10
C THR A 533 -11.74 -21.39 -40.25
N ARG A 534 -10.53 -21.91 -40.07
CA ARG A 534 -9.84 -22.76 -41.05
C ARG A 534 -10.25 -24.23 -40.99
N ARG A 535 -10.97 -24.63 -39.95
CA ARG A 535 -11.35 -26.01 -39.70
C ARG A 535 -12.84 -26.20 -39.88
N ALA A 536 -13.22 -27.26 -40.59
CA ALA A 536 -14.58 -27.76 -40.52
C ALA A 536 -14.83 -28.25 -39.09
N LEU A 537 -15.80 -27.67 -38.38
CA LEU A 537 -16.10 -28.06 -36.99
C LEU A 537 -17.12 -29.21 -36.90
N GLY A 538 -17.66 -29.66 -38.05
CA GLY A 538 -18.63 -30.75 -38.12
C GLY A 538 -20.03 -30.40 -37.59
N ALA A 539 -20.92 -31.39 -37.54
CA ALA A 539 -22.32 -31.21 -37.11
C ALA A 539 -22.48 -30.92 -35.61
N GLY A 540 -21.47 -31.22 -34.79
CA GLY A 540 -21.44 -30.95 -33.34
C GLY A 540 -20.84 -29.59 -32.97
N ALA A 541 -20.73 -28.67 -33.92
CA ALA A 541 -20.12 -27.36 -33.71
C ALA A 541 -20.91 -26.54 -32.68
N ALA A 542 -20.25 -26.10 -31.62
CA ALA A 542 -20.87 -25.28 -30.59
C ALA A 542 -19.90 -24.20 -30.10
N MET A 543 -20.45 -23.06 -29.72
CA MET A 543 -19.71 -22.05 -28.97
C MET A 543 -19.87 -22.39 -27.50
N VAL A 544 -18.77 -22.44 -26.78
CA VAL A 544 -18.76 -22.78 -25.36
C VAL A 544 -18.18 -21.59 -24.61
N ALA A 545 -18.93 -21.10 -23.62
CA ALA A 545 -18.39 -20.23 -22.58
C ALA A 545 -18.33 -20.99 -21.26
N GLN A 546 -17.21 -20.90 -20.57
CA GLN A 546 -17.00 -21.54 -19.28
C GLN A 546 -16.19 -20.61 -18.38
N ARG A 547 -16.58 -20.51 -17.10
CA ARG A 547 -15.79 -19.81 -16.09
C ARG A 547 -14.41 -20.46 -15.95
N ARG A 548 -13.35 -19.65 -15.90
CA ARG A 548 -11.95 -20.09 -15.79
C ARG A 548 -11.71 -20.95 -14.56
N HIS A 549 -12.41 -20.65 -13.46
CA HIS A 549 -12.23 -21.27 -12.15
C HIS A 549 -13.26 -22.39 -11.85
N GLY A 550 -14.00 -22.87 -12.86
CA GLY A 550 -14.98 -23.95 -12.70
C GLY A 550 -16.44 -23.48 -12.83
N GLY A 551 -17.33 -24.43 -13.13
CA GLY A 551 -18.75 -24.19 -13.36
C GLY A 551 -19.30 -24.84 -14.64
N PRO A 552 -20.63 -24.79 -14.83
CA PRO A 552 -21.28 -25.40 -15.97
C PRO A 552 -20.88 -24.72 -17.29
N GLU A 553 -20.73 -25.52 -18.34
CA GLU A 553 -20.51 -24.99 -19.69
C GLU A 553 -21.80 -24.40 -20.24
N VAL A 554 -21.74 -23.15 -20.69
CA VAL A 554 -22.82 -22.52 -21.46
C VAL A 554 -22.58 -22.79 -22.93
N ARG A 555 -23.48 -23.55 -23.55
CA ARG A 555 -23.36 -23.97 -24.95
C ARG A 555 -24.30 -23.15 -25.83
N GLY A 556 -23.74 -22.57 -26.88
CA GLY A 556 -24.41 -21.75 -27.88
C GLY A 556 -24.34 -22.35 -29.27
N GLU A 557 -25.31 -21.99 -30.11
CA GLU A 557 -25.44 -22.48 -31.49
C GLU A 557 -24.35 -21.89 -32.39
N VAL A 558 -23.80 -22.72 -33.29
CA VAL A 558 -22.85 -22.28 -34.33
C VAL A 558 -23.36 -22.73 -35.70
N THR A 559 -23.51 -21.77 -36.60
CA THR A 559 -23.76 -22.03 -38.02
C THR A 559 -22.49 -21.79 -38.81
N LEU A 560 -22.09 -22.76 -39.64
CA LEU A 560 -20.95 -22.66 -40.55
C LEU A 560 -21.40 -22.59 -42.00
N ARG A 561 -20.70 -21.79 -42.81
CA ARG A 561 -20.84 -21.74 -44.27
C ARG A 561 -19.47 -21.71 -44.90
N GLN A 562 -19.32 -22.30 -46.08
CA GLN A 562 -18.06 -22.23 -46.82
C GLN A 562 -17.75 -20.76 -47.17
N SER A 563 -16.56 -20.29 -46.83
CA SER A 563 -16.18 -18.89 -47.02
C SER A 563 -15.94 -18.60 -48.49
N ALA A 564 -16.57 -17.55 -49.01
CA ALA A 564 -16.35 -17.06 -50.37
C ALA A 564 -15.07 -16.22 -50.50
N VAL A 565 -14.53 -15.75 -49.37
CA VAL A 565 -13.43 -14.77 -49.30
C VAL A 565 -12.11 -15.43 -48.86
N LEU A 566 -12.14 -16.38 -47.92
CA LEU A 566 -10.92 -17.08 -47.48
C LEU A 566 -10.54 -18.21 -48.45
N ARG A 567 -9.59 -17.94 -49.35
CA ARG A 567 -8.91 -18.96 -50.17
C ARG A 567 -7.61 -19.38 -49.48
N MET A 568 -7.48 -20.66 -49.15
CA MET A 568 -6.26 -21.21 -48.57
C MET A 568 -5.52 -22.08 -49.59
N ALA A 569 -4.22 -22.28 -49.39
CA ALA A 569 -3.37 -23.11 -50.25
C ALA A 569 -3.85 -24.58 -50.37
N GLU A 570 -4.58 -25.10 -49.36
CA GLU A 570 -5.15 -26.47 -49.34
C GLU A 570 -6.67 -26.51 -49.06
N GLY A 571 -7.45 -25.52 -49.54
CA GLY A 571 -8.93 -25.55 -49.46
C GLY A 571 -9.58 -24.20 -49.14
N THR A 572 -10.90 -24.18 -48.90
CA THR A 572 -11.66 -22.98 -48.50
C THR A 572 -11.86 -22.94 -46.99
N GLY A 573 -11.68 -21.78 -46.35
CA GLY A 573 -12.09 -21.58 -44.95
C GLY A 573 -13.61 -21.59 -44.77
N PHE A 574 -14.09 -21.47 -43.54
CA PHE A 574 -15.53 -21.43 -43.21
C PHE A 574 -15.87 -20.13 -42.47
N ASP A 575 -16.91 -19.43 -42.90
CA ASP A 575 -17.52 -18.35 -42.14
C ASP A 575 -18.42 -18.95 -41.05
N PHE A 576 -18.35 -18.42 -39.83
CA PHE A 576 -19.20 -18.84 -38.72
C PHE A 576 -20.08 -17.70 -38.21
N THR A 577 -21.27 -18.06 -37.75
CA THR A 577 -22.12 -17.23 -36.89
C THR A 577 -22.43 -18.04 -35.63
N ALA A 578 -22.04 -17.51 -34.47
CA ALA A 578 -22.21 -18.15 -33.18
C ALA A 578 -23.12 -17.31 -32.28
N LYS A 579 -24.04 -17.94 -31.57
CA LYS A 579 -25.02 -17.27 -30.68
C LYS A 579 -24.94 -17.81 -29.25
N LEU A 580 -24.87 -16.92 -28.26
CA LEU A 580 -24.86 -17.25 -26.84
C LEU A 580 -25.88 -16.39 -26.08
N PRO A 581 -26.84 -16.96 -25.33
CA PRO A 581 -27.73 -16.15 -24.50
C PRO A 581 -26.95 -15.52 -23.33
N LEU A 582 -27.04 -14.20 -23.15
CA LEU A 582 -26.34 -13.47 -22.08
C LEU A 582 -26.84 -13.85 -20.68
N GLU A 583 -28.10 -14.29 -20.56
CA GLU A 583 -28.71 -14.67 -19.28
C GLU A 583 -28.02 -15.86 -18.59
N PHE A 584 -27.27 -16.67 -19.34
CA PHE A 584 -26.48 -17.79 -18.80
C PHE A 584 -25.02 -17.42 -18.52
N LEU A 585 -24.59 -16.20 -18.87
CA LEU A 585 -23.22 -15.72 -18.65
C LEU A 585 -23.06 -14.93 -17.34
N GLY A 586 -23.90 -15.26 -16.36
CA GLY A 586 -23.82 -14.77 -14.99
C GLY A 586 -23.46 -15.90 -14.03
N SER A 587 -22.74 -15.55 -12.96
CA SER A 587 -22.35 -16.49 -11.91
C SER A 587 -23.51 -16.88 -10.98
N ILE A 588 -24.58 -16.07 -10.96
CA ILE A 588 -25.82 -16.31 -10.21
C ILE A 588 -26.92 -16.81 -11.17
N PRO A 589 -27.51 -18.00 -10.96
CA PRO A 589 -28.56 -18.53 -11.82
C PRO A 589 -29.85 -17.68 -11.83
N PRO A 590 -30.62 -17.66 -12.93
CA PRO A 590 -31.91 -16.98 -12.99
C PRO A 590 -32.93 -17.59 -12.00
N GLY A 591 -33.53 -16.77 -11.13
CA GLY A 591 -34.64 -17.17 -10.26
C GLY A 591 -34.32 -17.37 -8.77
N GLU A 592 -33.05 -17.27 -8.37
CA GLU A 592 -32.65 -17.29 -6.96
C GLU A 592 -32.50 -15.87 -6.39
N ASN A 593 -33.34 -15.53 -5.40
CA ASN A 593 -33.24 -14.26 -4.67
C ASN A 593 -32.19 -14.39 -3.56
N GLY A 594 -30.93 -14.03 -3.84
CA GLY A 594 -30.01 -13.69 -2.75
C GLY A 594 -30.54 -12.45 -2.03
N SER A 595 -30.83 -12.52 -0.73
CA SER A 595 -31.51 -11.44 0.01
C SER A 595 -30.59 -10.24 0.34
N ALA A 596 -29.27 -10.42 0.40
CA ALA A 596 -28.33 -9.38 0.83
C ALA A 596 -27.81 -8.47 -0.32
N PRO A 597 -27.75 -7.13 -0.14
CA PRO A 597 -27.16 -6.22 -1.12
C PRO A 597 -25.67 -6.51 -1.28
N TYR A 598 -25.26 -6.84 -2.52
CA TYR A 598 -23.86 -7.07 -2.86
C TYR A 598 -23.12 -5.73 -2.90
N ARG A 599 -22.10 -5.56 -2.04
CA ARG A 599 -21.13 -4.46 -2.18
C ARG A 599 -20.08 -4.85 -3.22
N ALA A 600 -19.98 -4.06 -4.27
CA ALA A 600 -18.96 -4.19 -5.28
C ALA A 600 -17.58 -4.07 -4.62
N HIS A 601 -16.83 -5.17 -4.63
CA HIS A 601 -15.41 -5.14 -4.31
C HIS A 601 -14.63 -4.75 -5.57
N LEU A 602 -13.48 -4.07 -5.46
CA LEU A 602 -12.65 -3.70 -6.62
C LEU A 602 -12.36 -4.90 -7.55
N ARG A 603 -12.40 -6.12 -6.98
CA ARG A 603 -11.92 -7.37 -7.57
C ARG A 603 -12.99 -8.46 -7.68
N ASP A 604 -14.24 -8.08 -7.91
CA ASP A 604 -15.34 -9.03 -8.09
C ASP A 604 -15.40 -9.73 -9.46
N ALA A 605 -14.34 -9.61 -10.26
CA ALA A 605 -14.29 -10.12 -11.61
C ALA A 605 -14.22 -11.66 -11.65
N VAL A 606 -15.10 -12.25 -12.45
CA VAL A 606 -15.10 -13.69 -12.77
C VAL A 606 -14.73 -13.83 -14.24
N ASP A 607 -13.66 -14.56 -14.51
CA ASP A 607 -13.17 -14.78 -15.87
C ASP A 607 -13.90 -15.89 -16.59
N TRP A 608 -14.20 -15.66 -17.87
CA TRP A 608 -14.85 -16.61 -18.77
C TRP A 608 -14.01 -16.86 -20.02
N ASP A 609 -13.73 -18.13 -20.27
CA ASP A 609 -13.13 -18.62 -21.51
C ASP A 609 -14.24 -18.84 -22.55
N ILE A 610 -14.12 -18.20 -23.72
CA ILE A 610 -15.06 -18.33 -24.84
C ILE A 610 -14.34 -19.00 -26.01
N ARG A 611 -14.85 -20.16 -26.45
CA ARG A 611 -14.22 -21.01 -27.47
C ARG A 611 -15.24 -21.57 -28.47
N LEU A 612 -14.79 -21.91 -29.67
CA LEU A 612 -15.53 -22.80 -30.56
C LEU A 612 -15.12 -24.25 -30.28
N THR A 613 -16.05 -25.17 -30.39
CA THR A 613 -15.83 -26.61 -30.22
C THR A 613 -16.41 -27.35 -31.43
N GLY A 614 -15.86 -28.52 -31.73
CA GLY A 614 -16.26 -29.35 -32.86
C GLY A 614 -15.28 -30.50 -33.10
N GLU A 615 -15.32 -31.07 -34.30
CA GLU A 615 -14.41 -32.15 -34.71
C GLU A 615 -12.94 -31.72 -34.57
N GLY A 616 -12.19 -32.43 -33.71
CA GLY A 616 -10.79 -32.20 -33.36
C GLY A 616 -10.53 -31.17 -32.25
N GLY A 617 -11.51 -30.87 -31.41
CA GLY A 617 -11.31 -30.16 -30.14
C GLY A 617 -11.48 -28.63 -30.17
N PRO A 618 -11.26 -27.97 -29.03
CA PRO A 618 -11.57 -26.56 -28.84
C PRO A 618 -10.65 -25.62 -29.64
N LEU A 619 -11.22 -24.51 -30.10
CA LEU A 619 -10.54 -23.42 -30.80
C LEU A 619 -10.74 -22.11 -30.05
N ARG A 620 -9.63 -21.48 -29.67
CA ARG A 620 -9.65 -20.11 -29.16
C ARG A 620 -9.99 -19.13 -30.29
N LEU A 621 -10.75 -18.11 -29.94
CA LEU A 621 -11.21 -17.07 -30.86
C LEU A 621 -10.27 -15.88 -30.81
N ALA A 622 -9.51 -15.61 -31.88
CA ALA A 622 -8.82 -14.33 -32.02
C ALA A 622 -9.84 -13.24 -32.42
N VAL A 623 -9.63 -11.99 -32.04
CA VAL A 623 -10.52 -10.88 -32.42
C VAL A 623 -9.82 -10.00 -33.44
N ALA A 624 -10.44 -9.72 -34.58
CA ALA A 624 -9.85 -8.85 -35.63
C ALA A 624 -9.70 -7.41 -35.12
N ARG A 625 -8.60 -6.71 -35.45
CA ARG A 625 -8.22 -5.41 -34.85
C ARG A 625 -9.29 -4.32 -34.94
N ASN A 626 -10.06 -4.28 -36.01
CA ASN A 626 -11.12 -3.31 -36.25
C ASN A 626 -12.43 -3.56 -35.47
N VAL A 627 -12.52 -4.68 -34.75
CA VAL A 627 -13.70 -5.02 -33.95
C VAL A 627 -13.61 -4.35 -32.59
N LYS A 628 -14.53 -3.43 -32.29
CA LYS A 628 -14.68 -2.93 -30.91
C LYS A 628 -15.24 -4.04 -30.04
N VAL A 629 -14.58 -4.33 -28.93
CA VAL A 629 -15.16 -5.20 -27.91
C VAL A 629 -16.25 -4.43 -27.16
N ALA A 630 -17.16 -5.15 -26.52
CA ALA A 630 -18.39 -4.58 -26.00
C ALA A 630 -18.68 -5.08 -24.59
N ARG A 631 -19.46 -4.30 -23.85
CA ARG A 631 -19.88 -4.60 -22.49
C ARG A 631 -21.40 -4.59 -22.47
N TYR A 632 -21.97 -5.59 -21.81
CA TYR A 632 -23.42 -5.76 -21.76
C TYR A 632 -23.86 -5.89 -20.31
N ALA A 633 -24.88 -5.13 -19.92
CA ALA A 633 -25.53 -5.31 -18.62
C ALA A 633 -26.17 -6.70 -18.57
N LEU A 634 -25.95 -7.43 -17.46
CA LEU A 634 -26.65 -8.70 -17.23
C LEU A 634 -28.10 -8.42 -16.77
N PRO A 635 -29.09 -9.25 -17.16
CA PRO A 635 -30.50 -9.04 -16.80
C PRO A 635 -30.78 -9.03 -15.28
N ASP A 636 -31.70 -8.16 -14.82
CA ASP A 636 -32.00 -7.91 -13.39
C ASP A 636 -32.54 -9.13 -12.60
N ARG A 637 -32.95 -10.22 -13.27
CA ARG A 637 -33.36 -11.49 -12.62
C ARG A 637 -32.20 -12.43 -12.28
N ALA A 638 -30.97 -12.04 -12.62
CA ALA A 638 -29.72 -12.77 -12.38
C ALA A 638 -28.50 -11.87 -12.05
N GLY A 639 -28.56 -10.55 -12.30
CA GLY A 639 -27.42 -9.65 -12.14
C GLY A 639 -27.74 -8.39 -11.36
N ARG A 640 -27.64 -8.43 -10.03
CA ARG A 640 -27.64 -7.22 -9.17
C ARG A 640 -26.44 -6.34 -9.55
N GLY A 641 -26.62 -5.40 -10.50
CA GLY A 641 -25.62 -4.39 -10.83
C GLY A 641 -24.34 -4.90 -11.53
N ARG A 642 -24.37 -6.08 -12.18
CA ARG A 642 -23.23 -6.66 -12.91
C ARG A 642 -23.28 -6.42 -14.42
N GLU A 643 -22.11 -6.50 -15.06
CA GLU A 643 -21.90 -6.46 -16.51
C GLU A 643 -21.07 -7.67 -16.96
N PHE A 644 -21.29 -8.10 -18.20
CA PHE A 644 -20.43 -9.02 -18.92
C PHE A 644 -19.61 -8.24 -19.95
N ALA A 645 -18.34 -8.04 -19.66
CA ALA A 645 -17.39 -7.36 -20.52
C ALA A 645 -16.69 -8.36 -21.43
N LEU A 646 -16.86 -8.22 -22.75
CA LEU A 646 -15.97 -8.87 -23.70
C LEU A 646 -14.70 -8.03 -23.79
N THR A 647 -13.56 -8.71 -23.71
CA THR A 647 -12.25 -8.07 -23.79
C THR A 647 -11.30 -8.89 -24.65
N ARG A 648 -10.19 -8.26 -25.03
CA ARG A 648 -9.06 -8.94 -25.65
C ARG A 648 -8.06 -9.27 -24.56
N THR A 649 -7.70 -10.54 -24.46
CA THR A 649 -6.48 -10.93 -23.74
C THR A 649 -5.27 -10.18 -24.29
N ALA A 650 -4.18 -10.14 -23.52
CA ALA A 650 -2.86 -9.68 -23.99
C ALA A 650 -2.36 -10.47 -25.23
N PHE A 651 -3.07 -11.55 -25.57
CA PHE A 651 -2.84 -12.45 -26.68
C PHE A 651 -3.80 -12.25 -27.86
N GLY A 652 -4.64 -11.21 -27.84
CA GLY A 652 -5.60 -10.92 -28.92
C GLY A 652 -6.78 -11.90 -29.01
N ASN A 653 -6.87 -12.87 -28.10
CA ASN A 653 -8.02 -13.78 -27.99
C ASN A 653 -9.17 -13.11 -27.24
N LEU A 654 -10.39 -13.49 -27.60
CA LEU A 654 -11.62 -13.10 -26.92
C LEU A 654 -11.66 -13.72 -25.52
N ARG A 655 -11.98 -12.89 -24.52
CA ARG A 655 -12.25 -13.29 -23.13
C ARG A 655 -13.52 -12.59 -22.66
N GLY A 656 -14.33 -13.30 -21.87
CA GLY A 656 -15.43 -12.70 -21.13
C GLY A 656 -15.00 -12.40 -19.70
N VAL A 657 -15.49 -11.32 -19.13
CA VAL A 657 -15.28 -10.95 -17.73
C VAL A 657 -16.62 -10.51 -17.16
N GLU A 658 -17.10 -11.23 -16.16
CA GLU A 658 -18.29 -10.86 -15.41
C GLU A 658 -17.88 -10.06 -14.17
N ARG A 659 -18.39 -8.85 -13.99
CA ARG A 659 -17.97 -7.95 -12.88
C ARG A 659 -19.04 -6.92 -12.54
N SER A 660 -18.85 -6.17 -11.46
CA SER A 660 -19.68 -5.00 -11.15
C SER A 660 -19.53 -3.93 -12.22
N ARG A 661 -20.66 -3.29 -12.55
CA ARG A 661 -20.71 -2.18 -13.50
C ARG A 661 -19.81 -1.05 -13.03
N ARG A 662 -18.92 -0.58 -13.92
CA ARG A 662 -17.92 0.45 -13.59
C ARG A 662 -17.61 1.34 -14.80
N PRO A 663 -17.18 2.60 -14.58
CA PRO A 663 -16.72 3.45 -15.68
C PRO A 663 -15.47 2.86 -16.35
N VAL A 664 -15.44 2.87 -17.69
CA VAL A 664 -14.27 2.45 -18.46
C VAL A 664 -13.79 3.61 -19.32
N VAL A 665 -12.53 4.00 -19.14
CA VAL A 665 -11.84 5.02 -19.93
C VAL A 665 -11.41 4.42 -21.26
N THR A 666 -11.86 5.04 -22.34
CA THR A 666 -11.51 4.68 -23.73
C THR A 666 -10.49 5.65 -24.36
N GLY A 667 -10.21 6.77 -23.70
CA GLY A 667 -9.19 7.73 -24.12
C GLY A 667 -8.86 8.71 -23.00
N ALA A 668 -7.60 9.13 -22.95
CA ALA A 668 -7.08 10.12 -22.02
C ALA A 668 -6.16 11.08 -22.78
N GLU A 669 -6.27 12.38 -22.55
CA GLU A 669 -5.46 13.39 -23.24
C GLU A 669 -5.13 14.57 -22.33
N TRP A 670 -3.96 15.16 -22.55
CA TRP A 670 -3.59 16.43 -21.93
C TRP A 670 -3.81 17.59 -22.90
N ASP A 671 -4.44 18.68 -22.45
CA ASP A 671 -4.49 19.93 -23.20
C ASP A 671 -3.24 20.80 -22.97
N GLU A 672 -3.09 21.93 -23.67
CA GLU A 672 -1.93 22.83 -23.53
C GLU A 672 -1.80 23.44 -22.11
N ASN A 673 -2.90 23.56 -21.37
CA ASN A 673 -2.94 24.15 -20.03
C ASN A 673 -2.69 23.14 -18.89
N GLY A 674 -2.42 21.87 -19.23
CA GLY A 674 -2.20 20.83 -18.23
C GLY A 674 -3.48 20.24 -17.64
N ARG A 675 -4.62 20.40 -18.33
CA ARG A 675 -5.86 19.69 -18.00
C ARG A 675 -5.81 18.29 -18.59
N LEU A 676 -6.00 17.28 -17.74
CA LEU A 676 -6.19 15.89 -18.13
C LEU A 676 -7.68 15.63 -18.36
N THR A 677 -8.05 15.29 -19.59
CA THR A 677 -9.41 14.91 -19.97
C THR A 677 -9.48 13.40 -20.16
N LEU A 678 -10.39 12.76 -19.43
CA LEU A 678 -10.73 11.35 -19.54
C LEU A 678 -12.05 11.20 -20.27
N SER A 679 -12.10 10.31 -21.24
CA SER A 679 -13.32 9.98 -21.98
C SER A 679 -13.58 8.48 -21.96
N GLY A 680 -14.84 8.09 -21.83
CA GLY A 680 -15.19 6.68 -21.66
C GLY A 680 -16.69 6.42 -21.76
N ASP A 681 -17.10 5.25 -21.32
CA ASP A 681 -18.51 4.85 -21.30
C ASP A 681 -18.88 4.02 -20.05
N PHE A 682 -20.18 3.87 -19.81
CA PHE A 682 -20.73 3.09 -18.70
C PHE A 682 -21.99 2.33 -19.14
N SER A 683 -22.04 1.03 -18.81
CA SER A 683 -22.95 0.07 -19.42
C SER A 683 -24.43 0.20 -19.01
N ASP A 684 -24.77 0.96 -17.95
CA ASP A 684 -26.16 1.21 -17.57
C ASP A 684 -26.48 2.70 -17.36
N PRO A 685 -27.35 3.31 -18.19
CA PRO A 685 -27.75 4.70 -18.02
C PRO A 685 -28.41 5.04 -16.68
N ARG A 686 -29.03 4.07 -15.99
CA ARG A 686 -29.87 4.29 -14.80
C ARG A 686 -29.07 4.48 -13.51
N THR A 687 -27.81 4.06 -13.48
CA THR A 687 -26.98 4.02 -12.26
C THR A 687 -25.63 4.72 -12.44
N ARG A 688 -25.60 5.76 -13.28
CA ARG A 688 -24.38 6.52 -13.60
C ARG A 688 -23.84 7.25 -12.38
N PRO A 689 -22.52 7.21 -12.13
CA PRO A 689 -21.91 8.10 -11.15
C PRO A 689 -22.00 9.55 -11.62
N ASP A 690 -22.29 10.45 -10.68
CA ASP A 690 -22.27 11.91 -10.88
C ASP A 690 -20.84 12.47 -10.84
N ARG A 691 -19.93 11.75 -10.18
CA ARG A 691 -18.55 12.14 -9.96
C ARG A 691 -17.61 10.92 -9.96
N LEU A 692 -16.38 11.12 -10.38
CA LEU A 692 -15.26 10.24 -10.05
C LEU A 692 -14.56 10.79 -8.80
N VAL A 693 -13.73 9.96 -8.16
CA VAL A 693 -12.94 10.33 -7.00
C VAL A 693 -11.48 9.95 -7.28
N LEU A 694 -10.59 10.94 -7.28
CA LEU A 694 -9.16 10.75 -7.21
C LEU A 694 -8.78 10.52 -5.76
N ARG A 695 -8.25 9.36 -5.42
CA ARG A 695 -7.88 8.96 -4.06
C ARG A 695 -6.39 8.66 -3.98
N ARG A 696 -5.67 9.33 -3.08
CA ARG A 696 -4.25 9.03 -2.87
C ARG A 696 -4.11 7.79 -2.00
N ARG A 697 -3.31 6.82 -2.48
CA ARG A 697 -3.01 5.58 -1.77
C ARG A 697 -2.45 5.84 -0.37
N ARG A 698 -2.87 5.01 0.61
CA ARG A 698 -2.37 5.03 2.00
C ARG A 698 -2.51 6.42 2.65
N SER A 699 -3.59 7.12 2.30
CA SER A 699 -3.92 8.41 2.86
C SER A 699 -5.44 8.61 2.80
N GLY A 700 -5.94 9.64 3.49
CA GLY A 700 -7.34 10.02 3.46
C GLY A 700 -7.66 11.05 2.37
N ASP A 701 -6.74 11.29 1.43
CA ASP A 701 -6.85 12.43 0.52
C ASP A 701 -7.67 12.05 -0.71
N GLU A 702 -8.74 12.82 -0.94
CA GLU A 702 -9.66 12.60 -2.03
C GLU A 702 -10.05 13.90 -2.73
N HIS A 703 -10.14 13.86 -4.06
CA HIS A 703 -10.69 14.94 -4.87
C HIS A 703 -11.83 14.41 -5.73
N ARG A 704 -12.96 15.12 -5.68
CA ARG A 704 -14.13 14.82 -6.51
C ARG A 704 -13.96 15.43 -7.89
N VAL A 705 -14.04 14.61 -8.93
CA VAL A 705 -13.94 15.01 -10.33
C VAL A 705 -15.33 14.92 -10.96
N PRO A 706 -15.95 16.05 -11.35
CA PRO A 706 -17.28 16.05 -11.98
C PRO A 706 -17.29 15.24 -13.29
N VAL A 707 -18.40 14.57 -13.55
CA VAL A 707 -18.62 13.80 -14.78
C VAL A 707 -19.73 14.44 -15.61
N THR A 708 -19.45 14.66 -16.89
CA THR A 708 -20.47 15.06 -17.88
C THR A 708 -20.85 13.83 -18.70
N TRP A 709 -22.15 13.67 -19.00
CA TRP A 709 -22.68 12.52 -19.72
C TRP A 709 -23.38 12.92 -21.02
N GLU A 710 -23.07 12.22 -22.11
CA GLU A 710 -23.76 12.27 -23.40
C GLU A 710 -24.18 10.85 -23.78
N GLU A 711 -25.47 10.54 -23.68
CA GLU A 711 -25.93 9.14 -23.70
C GLU A 711 -25.05 8.30 -22.75
N ASP A 712 -24.57 7.12 -23.16
CA ASP A 712 -23.73 6.22 -22.36
C ASP A 712 -22.25 6.65 -22.22
N ARG A 713 -21.85 7.74 -22.89
CA ARG A 713 -20.48 8.25 -22.83
C ARG A 713 -20.31 9.27 -21.72
N PHE A 714 -19.13 9.24 -21.11
CA PHE A 714 -18.74 10.23 -20.12
C PHE A 714 -17.47 10.97 -20.50
N THR A 715 -17.38 12.20 -19.99
CA THR A 715 -16.15 12.99 -19.95
C THR A 715 -15.93 13.49 -18.53
N ALA A 716 -14.72 13.30 -18.01
CA ALA A 716 -14.27 13.82 -16.73
C ALA A 716 -12.94 14.53 -16.94
N ALA A 717 -12.75 15.71 -16.35
CA ALA A 717 -11.53 16.46 -16.55
C ALA A 717 -11.02 17.06 -15.25
N VAL A 718 -9.71 17.06 -15.08
CA VAL A 718 -9.01 17.53 -13.89
C VAL A 718 -7.75 18.28 -14.28
N THR A 719 -7.34 19.27 -13.49
CA THR A 719 -6.04 19.96 -13.64
C THR A 719 -5.19 19.63 -12.41
N PRO A 720 -4.39 18.55 -12.45
CA PRO A 720 -3.68 18.03 -11.27
C PRO A 720 -2.72 19.02 -10.60
N SER A 721 -2.26 20.05 -11.32
CA SER A 721 -1.40 21.11 -10.78
C SER A 721 -2.14 22.19 -10.00
N THR A 722 -3.48 22.23 -10.07
CA THR A 722 -4.33 23.27 -9.46
C THR A 722 -5.61 22.66 -8.90
N MET A 723 -5.47 21.84 -7.87
CA MET A 723 -6.57 21.21 -7.16
C MET A 723 -7.05 22.09 -6.01
N ALA A 724 -8.35 22.31 -5.95
CA ALA A 724 -8.96 23.05 -4.84
C ALA A 724 -8.85 22.24 -3.55
N VAL A 725 -8.03 22.72 -2.62
CA VAL A 725 -7.81 22.16 -1.28
C VAL A 725 -8.17 23.25 -0.28
N PHE A 726 -9.25 23.03 0.47
CA PHE A 726 -9.79 24.00 1.41
C PHE A 726 -9.98 25.40 0.82
N GLY A 727 -10.15 25.62 -0.48
CA GLY A 727 -10.29 26.98 -1.07
C GLY A 727 -8.96 27.68 -1.42
N THR A 728 -7.88 26.92 -1.50
CA THR A 728 -6.62 27.28 -2.18
C THR A 728 -6.36 26.30 -3.32
N ASP A 729 -5.70 26.75 -4.39
CA ASP A 729 -5.34 25.88 -5.50
C ASP A 729 -3.90 25.37 -5.30
N LEU A 730 -3.75 24.06 -5.12
CA LEU A 730 -2.47 23.39 -4.88
C LEU A 730 -2.32 22.21 -5.85
N PRO A 731 -1.09 21.83 -6.26
CA PRO A 731 -0.90 20.59 -6.99
C PRO A 731 -1.33 19.38 -6.15
N LEU A 732 -1.72 18.27 -6.79
CA LEU A 732 -1.89 17.00 -6.08
C LEU A 732 -0.60 16.65 -5.34
N SER A 733 -0.69 16.39 -4.04
CA SER A 733 0.44 15.95 -3.23
C SER A 733 1.13 14.72 -3.82
N SER A 734 2.42 14.62 -3.59
CA SER A 734 3.26 13.55 -4.12
C SER A 734 2.75 12.17 -3.72
N GLY A 735 2.67 11.24 -4.66
CA GLY A 735 2.21 9.87 -4.44
C GLY A 735 1.38 9.32 -5.60
N THR A 736 0.89 8.09 -5.43
CA THR A 736 0.02 7.43 -6.39
C THR A 736 -1.44 7.68 -6.04
N TRP A 737 -2.20 8.15 -7.02
CA TRP A 737 -3.64 8.41 -6.94
C TRP A 737 -4.40 7.37 -7.76
N ASP A 738 -5.32 6.66 -7.13
CA ASP A 738 -6.26 5.76 -7.79
C ASP A 738 -7.51 6.55 -8.19
N LEU A 739 -8.11 6.20 -9.34
CA LEU A 739 -9.39 6.78 -9.74
C LEU A 739 -10.52 5.78 -9.48
N VAL A 740 -11.48 6.16 -8.64
CA VAL A 740 -12.63 5.34 -8.27
C VAL A 740 -13.95 6.05 -8.57
N ALA A 741 -15.04 5.30 -8.63
CA ALA A 741 -16.39 5.81 -8.84
C ALA A 741 -17.33 5.18 -7.83
N ARG A 742 -18.23 5.99 -7.26
CA ARG A 742 -19.28 5.48 -6.36
C ARG A 742 -20.53 5.19 -7.16
N THR A 743 -20.95 3.93 -7.14
CA THR A 743 -22.13 3.42 -7.84
C THR A 743 -23.18 2.96 -6.84
N SER A 744 -24.38 2.60 -7.32
CA SER A 744 -25.42 2.00 -6.48
C SER A 744 -25.01 0.66 -5.86
N ALA A 745 -24.01 -0.01 -6.43
CA ALA A 745 -23.45 -1.26 -5.90
C ALA A 745 -22.30 -1.01 -4.91
N GLY A 746 -21.85 0.23 -4.72
CA GLY A 746 -20.67 0.55 -3.92
C GLY A 746 -19.58 1.23 -4.75
N GLU A 747 -18.40 1.33 -4.17
CA GLU A 747 -17.24 1.96 -4.80
C GLU A 747 -16.52 0.98 -5.73
N VAL A 748 -16.19 1.42 -6.94
CA VAL A 748 -15.54 0.60 -7.97
C VAL A 748 -14.38 1.36 -8.58
N ALA A 749 -13.32 0.65 -8.96
CA ALA A 749 -12.23 1.25 -9.73
C ALA A 749 -12.72 1.75 -11.09
N VAL A 750 -12.25 2.93 -11.50
CA VAL A 750 -12.31 3.36 -12.89
C VAL A 750 -11.20 2.64 -13.63
N VAL A 751 -11.56 1.90 -14.67
CA VAL A 751 -10.60 1.08 -15.42
C VAL A 751 -10.39 1.62 -16.83
N VAL A 752 -9.29 1.26 -17.48
CA VAL A 752 -8.96 1.65 -18.85
C VAL A 752 -9.29 0.48 -19.77
N ALA A 753 -9.95 0.75 -20.91
CA ALA A 753 -10.13 -0.26 -21.94
C ALA A 753 -8.76 -0.78 -22.37
N ARG A 754 -8.58 -2.10 -22.45
CA ARG A 754 -7.25 -2.69 -22.69
C ARG A 754 -6.61 -2.21 -23.98
N GLU A 755 -7.41 -1.94 -25.00
CA GLU A 755 -6.97 -1.37 -26.27
C GLU A 755 -6.50 0.09 -26.18
N ALA A 756 -6.93 0.84 -25.15
CA ALA A 756 -6.56 2.24 -24.94
C ALA A 756 -5.34 2.40 -24.01
N ILE A 757 -4.91 1.35 -23.30
CA ILE A 757 -3.73 1.40 -22.42
C ILE A 757 -2.46 1.85 -23.18
N PRO A 758 -2.14 1.33 -24.38
CA PRO A 758 -1.01 1.80 -25.19
C PRO A 758 -1.07 3.29 -25.57
N ASP A 759 -2.28 3.84 -25.67
CA ASP A 759 -2.55 5.21 -26.11
C ASP A 759 -2.66 6.19 -24.93
N LEU A 760 -2.42 5.74 -23.70
CA LEU A 760 -2.37 6.63 -22.54
C LEU A 760 -1.26 7.68 -22.72
N PRO A 761 -1.51 8.94 -22.32
CA PRO A 761 -0.55 10.00 -22.52
C PRO A 761 0.69 9.79 -21.65
N GLY A 762 1.86 10.18 -22.16
CA GLY A 762 3.10 10.16 -21.41
C GLY A 762 3.10 11.12 -20.21
N PRO A 763 4.14 11.03 -19.33
CA PRO A 763 4.31 11.94 -18.22
C PRO A 763 4.39 13.39 -18.67
N ARG A 764 3.87 14.30 -17.83
CA ARG A 764 3.85 15.73 -18.10
C ARG A 764 4.31 16.52 -16.88
N ARG A 765 5.29 17.39 -17.09
CA ARG A 765 5.75 18.37 -16.09
C ARG A 765 4.80 19.56 -16.05
N LEU A 766 4.22 19.85 -14.89
CA LEU A 766 3.33 20.97 -14.64
C LEU A 766 3.68 21.62 -13.30
N GLY A 767 4.20 22.85 -13.35
CA GLY A 767 4.62 23.57 -12.15
C GLY A 767 5.73 22.83 -11.41
N THR A 768 5.48 22.53 -10.13
CA THR A 768 6.43 21.85 -9.24
C THR A 768 6.37 20.32 -9.32
N HIS A 769 5.57 19.75 -10.23
CA HIS A 769 5.35 18.29 -10.29
C HIS A 769 5.45 17.69 -11.70
N ASP A 770 5.85 16.42 -11.73
CA ASP A 770 5.68 15.53 -12.86
C ASP A 770 4.47 14.62 -12.62
N PHE A 771 3.54 14.60 -13.58
CA PHE A 771 2.32 13.80 -13.54
C PHE A 771 2.37 12.68 -14.57
N ALA A 772 2.15 11.43 -14.16
CA ALA A 772 2.12 10.28 -15.07
C ALA A 772 0.80 9.52 -14.97
N VAL A 773 0.15 9.30 -16.11
CA VAL A 773 -1.07 8.48 -16.21
C VAL A 773 -0.66 7.03 -16.46
N GLY A 774 -1.22 6.11 -15.68
CA GLY A 774 -0.90 4.68 -15.77
C GLY A 774 -2.06 3.78 -15.37
N VAL A 775 -1.78 2.49 -15.22
CA VAL A 775 -2.74 1.51 -14.71
C VAL A 775 -2.11 0.67 -13.60
N HIS A 776 -2.93 0.02 -12.79
CA HIS A 776 -2.49 -0.98 -11.82
C HIS A 776 -3.39 -2.21 -11.88
N GLN A 777 -2.90 -3.36 -11.40
CA GLN A 777 -3.68 -4.60 -11.30
C GLN A 777 -4.46 -4.89 -12.59
N VAL A 778 -3.76 -4.87 -13.73
CA VAL A 778 -4.27 -5.05 -15.11
C VAL A 778 -4.76 -3.77 -15.79
N ASP A 779 -5.81 -3.12 -15.28
CA ASP A 779 -6.49 -2.05 -16.02
C ASP A 779 -7.03 -0.89 -15.15
N ALA A 780 -6.85 -0.91 -13.83
CA ALA A 780 -7.36 0.15 -12.97
C ALA A 780 -6.52 1.43 -13.09
N LEU A 781 -7.15 2.55 -13.44
CA LEU A 781 -6.47 3.79 -13.79
C LEU A 781 -5.77 4.41 -12.57
N THR A 782 -4.53 4.85 -12.76
CA THR A 782 -3.73 5.59 -11.78
C THR A 782 -3.21 6.91 -12.34
N LEU A 783 -3.02 7.87 -11.45
CA LEU A 783 -2.31 9.12 -11.69
C LEU A 783 -1.19 9.25 -10.65
N GLU A 784 0.04 9.25 -11.10
CA GLU A 784 1.19 9.47 -10.24
C GLU A 784 1.57 10.95 -10.23
N SER A 785 1.81 11.51 -9.04
CA SER A 785 2.32 12.86 -8.82
C SER A 785 3.68 12.78 -8.11
N ARG A 786 4.71 13.44 -8.63
CA ARG A 786 6.05 13.50 -8.02
C ARG A 786 6.62 14.91 -8.11
N PRO A 787 7.49 15.35 -7.18
CA PRO A 787 8.16 16.64 -7.31
C PRO A 787 9.01 16.67 -8.58
N ALA A 788 8.94 17.77 -9.32
CA ALA A 788 9.66 17.98 -10.59
C ALA A 788 11.13 18.34 -10.35
N LEU A 789 11.89 17.41 -9.77
CA LEU A 789 13.35 17.51 -9.67
C LEU A 789 13.99 17.26 -11.04
N GLU A 790 15.14 17.89 -11.27
CA GLU A 790 15.94 17.60 -12.47
C GLU A 790 16.55 16.19 -12.39
N GLU A 791 16.99 15.68 -13.54
CA GLU A 791 17.53 14.32 -13.63
C GLU A 791 18.71 14.09 -12.68
N ASP A 792 19.59 15.08 -12.52
CA ASP A 792 20.74 15.04 -11.62
C ASP A 792 20.42 15.52 -10.19
N GLU A 793 19.12 15.66 -9.88
CA GLU A 793 18.57 15.90 -8.55
C GLU A 793 17.66 14.75 -8.09
N ALA A 794 17.08 13.98 -9.01
CA ALA A 794 16.10 12.95 -8.68
C ALA A 794 16.72 11.65 -8.15
N GLY A 795 16.24 11.19 -7.00
CA GLY A 795 16.60 9.90 -6.40
C GLY A 795 17.83 9.94 -5.48
N GLY A 796 18.04 8.85 -4.73
CA GLY A 796 19.06 8.79 -3.66
C GLY A 796 20.48 9.06 -4.15
N HIS A 797 20.86 8.49 -5.31
CA HIS A 797 22.22 8.63 -5.84
C HIS A 797 22.53 10.08 -6.24
N ALA A 798 21.60 10.73 -6.96
CA ALA A 798 21.72 12.12 -7.34
C ALA A 798 21.85 13.05 -6.11
N GLN A 799 21.05 12.79 -5.06
CA GLN A 799 21.14 13.53 -3.80
C GLN A 799 22.52 13.39 -3.14
N VAL A 800 23.10 12.18 -3.12
CA VAL A 800 24.46 11.96 -2.61
C VAL A 800 25.50 12.72 -3.45
N LEU A 801 25.37 12.73 -4.78
CA LEU A 801 26.26 13.50 -5.65
C LEU A 801 26.16 15.00 -5.38
N LEU A 802 24.95 15.55 -5.21
CA LEU A 802 24.76 16.95 -4.84
C LEU A 802 25.43 17.28 -3.50
N GLN A 803 25.28 16.40 -2.50
CA GLN A 803 25.89 16.56 -1.18
C GLN A 803 27.43 16.50 -1.22
N GLN A 804 28.00 15.63 -2.05
CA GLN A 804 29.45 15.40 -2.11
C GLN A 804 30.18 16.32 -3.10
N ARG A 805 29.51 16.80 -4.15
CA ARG A 805 30.12 17.58 -5.24
C ARG A 805 29.70 19.05 -5.22
N ASP A 806 28.40 19.33 -5.25
CA ASP A 806 27.87 20.68 -5.43
C ASP A 806 27.81 21.45 -4.09
N TYR A 807 27.31 20.82 -3.03
CA TYR A 807 27.18 21.44 -1.70
C TYR A 807 28.52 21.99 -1.16
N PRO A 808 29.67 21.28 -1.25
CA PRO A 808 30.96 21.83 -0.83
C PRO A 808 31.44 23.02 -1.67
N VAL A 809 30.95 23.19 -2.90
CA VAL A 809 31.21 24.39 -3.71
C VAL A 809 30.40 25.57 -3.17
N TYR A 810 29.13 25.36 -2.83
CA TYR A 810 28.28 26.39 -2.24
C TYR A 810 28.77 26.80 -0.84
N LEU A 811 29.25 25.85 -0.03
CA LEU A 811 29.87 26.13 1.28
C LEU A 811 31.15 26.98 1.18
N ARG A 812 31.75 27.13 0.00
CA ARG A 812 32.90 28.03 -0.22
C ARG A 812 32.51 29.39 -0.76
N SER A 813 31.25 29.56 -1.16
CA SER A 813 30.73 30.85 -1.62
C SER A 813 30.46 31.78 -0.43
N PRO A 814 30.52 33.12 -0.61
CA PRO A 814 30.14 34.05 0.44
C PRO A 814 28.71 33.83 0.90
N LEU A 815 28.47 34.06 2.19
CA LEU A 815 27.11 34.17 2.72
C LEU A 815 26.39 35.35 2.06
N SER A 816 25.07 35.27 2.02
CA SER A 816 24.20 36.28 1.44
C SER A 816 23.07 36.58 2.41
N ASP A 817 22.47 37.75 2.30
CA ASP A 817 21.41 38.22 3.19
C ASP A 817 20.07 37.56 2.85
N ILE A 818 20.08 36.24 2.97
CA ILE A 818 18.97 35.31 2.74
C ILE A 818 18.51 34.77 4.10
N ALA A 819 17.20 34.73 4.30
CA ALA A 819 16.54 34.04 5.41
C ALA A 819 15.79 32.82 4.87
N VAL A 820 16.21 31.62 5.27
CA VAL A 820 15.55 30.36 4.89
C VAL A 820 14.58 29.93 5.98
N PHE A 821 13.35 29.62 5.57
CA PHE A 821 12.27 29.16 6.43
C PHE A 821 11.89 27.72 6.05
N ASP A 822 11.79 26.87 7.06
CA ASP A 822 11.29 25.50 6.95
C ASP A 822 10.29 25.26 8.08
N SER A 823 9.12 24.72 7.77
CA SER A 823 8.18 24.25 8.79
C SER A 823 7.80 22.80 8.52
N TYR A 824 8.04 21.96 9.53
CA TYR A 824 7.78 20.52 9.52
C TYR A 824 8.40 19.82 8.30
N ASN A 825 9.69 20.07 8.06
CA ASN A 825 10.50 19.53 6.96
C ASN A 825 9.93 19.91 5.59
N GLY A 826 9.52 21.17 5.46
CA GLY A 826 8.93 21.73 4.25
C GLY A 826 7.55 21.19 3.90
N SER A 827 6.81 20.58 4.82
CA SER A 827 5.45 20.07 4.53
C SER A 827 4.38 21.15 4.60
N GLN A 828 4.61 22.26 5.32
CA GLN A 828 3.60 23.29 5.58
C GLN A 828 4.18 24.70 5.55
N TYR A 829 3.37 25.68 5.17
CA TYR A 829 3.58 27.10 5.49
C TYR A 829 2.78 27.41 6.76
N SER A 830 3.43 27.24 7.93
CA SER A 830 2.72 27.28 9.22
C SER A 830 3.66 27.58 10.39
N CYS A 831 3.07 27.62 11.60
CA CYS A 831 3.79 27.66 12.87
C CYS A 831 4.65 28.92 13.04
N SER A 832 5.57 28.91 14.01
CA SER A 832 6.39 30.08 14.35
C SER A 832 7.27 30.57 13.20
N PRO A 833 7.84 29.72 12.31
CA PRO A 833 8.54 30.20 11.11
C PRO A 833 7.66 31.07 10.21
N ARG A 834 6.38 30.72 10.03
CA ARG A 834 5.41 31.53 9.28
C ARG A 834 5.22 32.90 9.90
N ALA A 835 4.92 32.96 11.19
CA ALA A 835 4.67 34.23 11.88
C ALA A 835 5.91 35.16 11.87
N ILE A 836 7.12 34.60 12.01
CA ILE A 836 8.37 35.37 11.90
C ILE A 836 8.54 35.93 10.48
N TYR A 837 8.26 35.13 9.45
CA TYR A 837 8.30 35.60 8.06
C TYR A 837 7.24 36.67 7.78
N GLU A 838 6.00 36.50 8.24
CA GLU A 838 4.93 37.48 8.06
C GLU A 838 5.28 38.81 8.74
N GLU A 839 5.90 38.77 9.92
CA GLU A 839 6.39 39.96 10.61
C GLU A 839 7.52 40.67 9.82
N LEU A 840 8.47 39.91 9.25
CA LEU A 840 9.50 40.47 8.36
C LEU A 840 8.91 41.12 7.12
N ASN A 841 7.90 40.47 6.51
CA ASN A 841 7.21 41.00 5.34
C ASN A 841 6.41 42.27 5.69
N ARG A 842 5.80 42.32 6.88
CA ARG A 842 5.11 43.51 7.42
C ARG A 842 6.06 44.69 7.63
N ARG A 843 7.32 44.42 7.98
CA ARG A 843 8.39 45.43 8.15
C ARG A 843 9.09 45.82 6.85
N GLU A 844 8.68 45.26 5.72
CA GLU A 844 9.26 45.53 4.38
C GLU A 844 10.79 45.34 4.33
N THR A 845 11.28 44.24 4.91
CA THR A 845 12.72 43.92 4.90
C THR A 845 13.31 43.79 3.50
N ASP A 846 14.59 44.16 3.35
CA ASP A 846 15.39 43.91 2.14
C ASP A 846 15.96 42.48 2.06
N LEU A 847 15.74 41.66 3.10
CA LEU A 847 16.20 40.27 3.13
C LEU A 847 15.48 39.41 2.07
N GLU A 848 16.26 38.60 1.35
CA GLU A 848 15.71 37.57 0.47
C GLU A 848 15.14 36.43 1.33
N CYS A 849 13.82 36.30 1.37
CA CYS A 849 13.15 35.23 2.12
C CYS A 849 12.90 34.02 1.22
N VAL A 850 13.33 32.84 1.66
CA VAL A 850 13.16 31.58 0.92
C VAL A 850 12.43 30.56 1.80
N TRP A 851 11.38 29.96 1.27
CA TRP A 851 10.66 28.86 1.91
C TRP A 851 10.99 27.53 1.25
N VAL A 852 11.35 26.53 2.06
CA VAL A 852 11.57 25.16 1.59
C VAL A 852 10.24 24.42 1.59
N SER A 853 9.86 23.88 0.43
CA SER A 853 8.67 23.04 0.26
C SER A 853 9.07 21.63 -0.18
N GLN A 854 8.52 20.61 0.46
CA GLN A 854 8.76 19.22 0.11
C GLN A 854 8.22 18.90 -1.29
N ASP A 855 6.99 19.33 -1.56
CA ASP A 855 6.23 18.99 -2.76
C ASP A 855 5.14 20.04 -3.07
N GLY A 856 5.42 21.32 -2.86
CA GLY A 856 4.53 22.42 -3.26
C GLY A 856 3.14 22.41 -2.61
N GLN A 857 2.96 21.77 -1.46
CA GLN A 857 1.66 21.63 -0.77
C GLN A 857 1.24 22.87 0.04
N PHE A 858 1.88 24.00 -0.22
CA PHE A 858 1.47 25.30 0.28
C PHE A 858 1.91 26.38 -0.70
N ALA A 859 1.20 27.50 -0.65
CA ALA A 859 1.64 28.77 -1.24
C ALA A 859 2.13 29.68 -0.11
N VAL A 860 3.05 30.58 -0.45
CA VAL A 860 3.58 31.58 0.48
C VAL A 860 3.10 32.96 0.02
N ASP A 861 2.49 33.71 0.93
CA ASP A 861 2.08 35.09 0.66
C ASP A 861 3.31 36.03 0.71
N GLY A 862 3.32 37.11 -0.08
CA GLY A 862 4.39 38.11 -0.06
C GLY A 862 5.49 37.89 -1.10
N LYS A 863 6.73 38.31 -0.80
CA LYS A 863 7.87 38.31 -1.75
C LYS A 863 8.76 37.08 -1.67
N ALA A 864 8.49 36.13 -0.77
CA ALA A 864 9.37 34.97 -0.62
C ALA A 864 9.36 34.04 -1.84
N GLN A 865 10.53 33.50 -2.15
CA GLN A 865 10.67 32.42 -3.13
C GLN A 865 10.39 31.06 -2.46
N THR A 866 9.68 30.17 -3.14
CA THR A 866 9.56 28.77 -2.72
C THR A 866 10.56 27.91 -3.48
N VAL A 867 11.27 27.02 -2.77
CA VAL A 867 12.27 26.11 -3.32
C VAL A 867 11.92 24.68 -2.94
N LEU A 868 12.01 23.76 -3.89
CA LEU A 868 11.74 22.34 -3.64
C LEU A 868 12.88 21.69 -2.85
N ALA A 869 12.52 20.97 -1.78
CA ALA A 869 13.47 20.20 -1.00
C ALA A 869 14.18 19.17 -1.91
N GLY A 870 15.51 19.07 -1.76
CA GLY A 870 16.36 18.21 -2.57
C GLY A 870 16.79 18.78 -3.92
N SER A 871 16.21 19.89 -4.38
CA SER A 871 16.74 20.59 -5.57
C SER A 871 18.14 21.16 -5.32
N ARG A 872 18.92 21.39 -6.37
CA ARG A 872 20.22 22.06 -6.28
C ARG A 872 20.10 23.44 -5.65
N GLU A 873 19.01 24.13 -5.94
CA GLU A 873 18.70 25.42 -5.34
C GLU A 873 18.53 25.33 -3.83
N HIS A 874 17.89 24.26 -3.31
CA HIS A 874 17.78 23.99 -1.88
C HIS A 874 19.15 23.89 -1.20
N TYR A 875 20.07 23.13 -1.79
CA TYR A 875 21.45 23.03 -1.31
C TYR A 875 22.17 24.39 -1.35
N ARG A 876 21.97 25.17 -2.42
CA ARG A 876 22.59 26.48 -2.61
C ARG A 876 22.13 27.49 -1.57
N VAL A 877 20.82 27.58 -1.31
CA VAL A 877 20.26 28.58 -0.36
C VAL A 877 20.68 28.24 1.07
N LEU A 878 20.60 26.97 1.50
CA LEU A 878 21.03 26.59 2.85
C LEU A 878 22.52 26.80 3.10
N ALA A 879 23.38 26.58 2.09
CA ALA A 879 24.82 26.81 2.22
C ALA A 879 25.21 28.30 2.30
N ARG A 880 24.36 29.20 1.81
CA ARG A 880 24.63 30.65 1.66
C ARG A 880 23.82 31.53 2.57
N ALA A 881 22.72 31.06 3.14
CA ALA A 881 21.82 31.88 3.94
C ALA A 881 22.48 32.37 5.22
N ARG A 882 22.26 33.65 5.54
CA ARG A 882 22.69 34.21 6.82
C ARG A 882 21.77 33.76 7.96
N TYR A 883 20.49 33.55 7.68
CA TYR A 883 19.50 33.19 8.69
C TYR A 883 18.75 31.92 8.31
N ILE A 884 18.56 31.03 9.28
CA ILE A 884 17.79 29.81 9.12
C ILE A 884 16.79 29.72 10.27
N VAL A 885 15.51 29.59 9.93
CA VAL A 885 14.41 29.55 10.89
C VAL A 885 13.59 28.28 10.65
N THR A 886 13.61 27.36 11.61
CA THR A 886 12.81 26.13 11.53
C THR A 886 12.18 25.75 12.86
N ASN A 887 11.15 24.91 12.83
CA ASN A 887 10.47 24.33 14.00
C ASN A 887 10.80 22.84 14.22
N GLN A 888 11.63 22.26 13.35
CA GLN A 888 12.11 20.88 13.38
C GLN A 888 13.62 20.85 13.06
N GLY A 889 14.24 19.68 13.13
CA GLY A 889 15.65 19.52 12.77
C GLY A 889 15.88 19.60 11.26
N LEU A 890 17.07 20.06 10.86
CA LEU A 890 17.48 20.06 9.45
C LEU A 890 18.03 18.69 9.03
N PRO A 891 18.08 18.39 7.72
CA PRO A 891 18.68 17.16 7.22
C PRO A 891 20.12 16.94 7.73
N SER A 892 20.53 15.68 7.88
CA SER A 892 21.84 15.31 8.43
C SER A 892 23.02 15.80 7.59
N TRP A 893 22.84 16.01 6.29
CA TRP A 893 23.86 16.55 5.39
C TRP A 893 24.09 18.06 5.56
N TYR A 894 23.19 18.78 6.25
CA TYR A 894 23.34 20.22 6.44
C TYR A 894 24.50 20.54 7.39
N VAL A 895 25.50 21.23 6.84
CA VAL A 895 26.65 21.77 7.56
C VAL A 895 26.45 23.26 7.83
N LYS A 896 26.33 23.64 9.10
CA LYS A 896 26.30 25.03 9.54
C LYS A 896 27.69 25.67 9.44
N ARG A 897 27.76 26.86 8.85
CA ARG A 897 28.98 27.66 8.71
C ARG A 897 29.03 28.80 9.73
N GLU A 898 30.26 29.24 10.01
CA GLU A 898 30.47 30.50 10.71
C GLU A 898 29.80 31.67 9.96
N GLY A 899 29.11 32.54 10.70
CA GLY A 899 28.35 33.67 10.15
C GLY A 899 26.89 33.38 9.81
N GLN A 900 26.44 32.12 9.90
CA GLN A 900 25.02 31.77 9.85
C GLN A 900 24.41 31.83 11.25
N THR A 901 23.14 32.23 11.34
CA THR A 901 22.33 32.19 12.56
C THR A 901 21.15 31.24 12.37
N TYR A 902 21.12 30.19 13.19
CA TYR A 902 20.09 29.18 13.19
C TYR A 902 19.18 29.35 14.42
N LEU A 903 17.95 29.81 14.17
CA LEU A 903 16.85 29.83 15.12
C LEU A 903 16.02 28.53 15.04
N GLN A 904 16.08 27.74 16.10
CA GLN A 904 15.17 26.62 16.34
C GLN A 904 13.96 27.14 17.14
N THR A 905 12.79 27.14 16.51
CA THR A 905 11.55 27.62 17.12
C THR A 905 10.83 26.57 17.95
N TRP A 906 11.16 25.29 17.74
CA TRP A 906 10.37 24.15 18.21
C TRP A 906 8.88 24.29 17.85
N HIS A 907 8.03 23.41 18.35
CA HIS A 907 6.65 23.31 17.86
C HIS A 907 5.61 23.02 18.95
N GLY A 908 5.94 23.23 20.22
CA GLY A 908 4.96 23.15 21.30
C GLY A 908 5.53 23.13 22.71
N THR A 909 4.73 23.63 23.65
CA THR A 909 5.06 23.62 25.08
C THR A 909 5.24 22.20 25.59
N PRO A 910 6.32 21.88 26.33
CA PRO A 910 6.58 20.54 26.84
C PRO A 910 5.54 20.06 27.87
N LEU A 911 4.74 19.07 27.50
CA LEU A 911 3.94 18.27 28.45
C LEU A 911 4.59 16.90 28.67
N LYS A 912 4.78 16.17 27.58
CA LYS A 912 5.44 14.87 27.54
C LYS A 912 6.95 15.00 27.64
N ARG A 913 7.62 13.99 28.21
CA ARG A 913 9.09 13.98 28.21
C ARG A 913 9.60 13.97 26.77
N LEU A 914 10.68 14.71 26.55
CA LEU A 914 11.28 14.87 25.24
C LEU A 914 12.79 14.72 25.35
N ALA A 915 13.41 14.40 24.21
CA ALA A 915 14.84 14.47 24.05
C ALA A 915 15.58 13.58 25.11
N TYR A 916 16.62 14.08 25.77
CA TYR A 916 17.39 13.27 26.74
C TYR A 916 16.58 12.80 27.95
N ASP A 917 15.43 13.42 28.26
CA ASP A 917 14.58 13.01 29.38
C ASP A 917 13.76 11.72 29.09
N LEU A 918 13.81 11.19 27.86
CA LEU A 918 13.17 9.92 27.48
C LEU A 918 13.97 8.68 27.88
N ARG A 919 15.24 8.82 28.28
CA ARG A 919 16.14 7.69 28.58
C ARG A 919 15.60 6.75 29.66
N ASP A 920 14.80 7.26 30.58
CA ASP A 920 14.29 6.54 31.73
C ASP A 920 12.91 5.89 31.49
N MET A 921 12.34 6.00 30.29
CA MET A 921 11.02 5.42 29.97
C MET A 921 11.13 3.93 29.61
N PRO A 922 10.19 3.06 30.02
CA PRO A 922 10.18 1.63 29.68
C PRO A 922 10.11 1.38 28.17
N TYR A 923 9.32 2.17 27.44
CA TYR A 923 9.32 2.16 25.98
C TYR A 923 10.60 2.82 25.45
N GLN A 924 11.66 2.01 25.46
CA GLN A 924 12.98 2.41 25.01
C GLN A 924 13.09 2.28 23.52
N ARG A 925 12.64 3.30 22.80
CA ARG A 925 13.19 3.61 21.46
C ARG A 925 14.58 4.25 21.60
N ALA A 926 15.39 3.72 22.52
CA ALA A 926 16.45 4.40 23.25
C ALA A 926 17.64 4.86 22.38
N GLU A 927 17.65 4.58 21.07
CA GLU A 927 18.74 5.00 20.17
C GLU A 927 18.38 6.19 19.25
N ARG A 928 17.23 6.83 19.48
CA ARG A 928 16.85 8.07 18.76
C ARG A 928 17.42 9.35 19.36
N LEU A 929 18.53 9.31 20.09
CA LEU A 929 19.14 10.53 20.66
C LEU A 929 20.36 11.00 19.87
N ASP A 930 20.96 10.16 19.02
CA ASP A 930 22.16 10.50 18.24
C ASP A 930 21.94 11.67 17.28
N TRP A 931 20.70 11.86 16.80
CA TRP A 931 20.40 13.03 15.97
C TRP A 931 20.56 14.32 16.76
N MET A 932 20.31 14.32 18.07
CA MET A 932 20.44 15.50 18.91
C MET A 932 21.89 15.90 19.10
N GLU A 933 22.80 14.92 19.22
CA GLU A 933 24.24 15.16 19.30
C GLU A 933 24.77 15.87 18.04
N ARG A 934 24.07 15.69 16.91
CA ARG A 934 24.36 16.41 15.66
C ARG A 934 23.58 17.72 15.54
N GLU A 935 22.30 17.75 15.91
CA GLU A 935 21.37 18.85 15.66
C GLU A 935 21.45 19.98 16.69
N VAL A 936 21.40 19.68 17.99
CA VAL A 936 21.38 20.70 19.05
C VAL A 936 22.61 21.63 18.99
N PRO A 937 23.84 21.14 18.74
CA PRO A 937 25.02 22.02 18.63
C PRO A 937 24.96 23.01 17.45
N ARG A 938 24.06 22.79 16.47
CA ARG A 938 23.88 23.72 15.34
C ARG A 938 23.00 24.91 15.72
N TRP A 939 22.22 24.85 16.80
CA TRP A 939 21.30 25.94 17.17
C TRP A 939 22.04 27.13 17.79
N ASP A 940 21.86 28.33 17.23
CA ASP A 940 22.33 29.57 17.86
C ASP A 940 21.31 30.10 18.87
N LEU A 941 20.03 29.89 18.56
CA LEU A 941 18.90 30.41 19.32
C LEU A 941 17.83 29.32 19.43
N LEU A 942 17.29 29.16 20.63
CA LEU A 942 16.13 28.30 20.89
C LEU A 942 14.96 29.16 21.36
N LEU A 943 13.82 29.10 20.67
CA LEU A 943 12.62 29.82 21.09
C LEU A 943 11.90 29.09 22.23
N SER A 944 11.41 29.86 23.20
CA SER A 944 10.64 29.36 24.33
C SER A 944 9.37 30.19 24.57
N PRO A 945 8.22 29.54 24.85
CA PRO A 945 6.97 30.23 25.12
C PRO A 945 6.85 30.79 26.55
N SER A 946 7.58 30.25 27.52
CA SER A 946 7.38 30.57 28.94
C SER A 946 8.59 30.18 29.82
N PRO A 947 8.69 30.72 31.05
CA PRO A 947 9.72 30.31 32.00
C PRO A 947 9.74 28.80 32.27
N TYR A 948 8.56 28.18 32.33
CA TYR A 948 8.42 26.73 32.47
C TYR A 948 9.07 25.99 31.30
N ALA A 949 8.71 26.36 30.06
CA ALA A 949 9.25 25.71 28.87
C ALA A 949 10.76 25.94 28.75
N THR A 950 11.25 27.13 29.11
CA THR A 950 12.69 27.45 29.14
C THR A 950 13.45 26.48 30.04
N GLN A 951 12.95 26.25 31.26
CA GLN A 951 13.58 25.32 32.22
C GLN A 951 13.60 23.89 31.67
N VAL A 952 12.47 23.41 31.16
CA VAL A 952 12.33 22.04 30.66
C VAL A 952 13.19 21.82 29.41
N MET A 953 13.09 22.69 28.41
CA MET A 953 13.80 22.54 27.14
C MET A 953 15.32 22.62 27.32
N ARG A 954 15.83 23.50 28.19
CA ARG A 954 17.28 23.54 28.51
C ARG A 954 17.78 22.20 29.04
N ARG A 955 17.05 21.58 29.97
CA ARG A 955 17.40 20.27 30.51
C ARG A 955 17.29 19.17 29.45
N ALA A 956 16.12 19.09 28.81
CA ALA A 956 15.78 18.01 27.90
C ALA A 956 16.68 17.98 26.66
N PHE A 957 17.02 19.14 26.09
CA PHE A 957 17.94 19.23 24.95
C PHE A 957 19.41 19.36 25.35
N LYS A 958 19.73 19.54 26.63
CA LYS A 958 21.06 19.93 27.12
C LYS A 958 21.61 21.16 26.40
N TYR A 959 20.74 22.15 26.20
CA TYR A 959 21.06 23.37 25.47
C TYR A 959 21.55 24.47 26.41
N ASP A 960 22.81 24.88 26.23
CA ASP A 960 23.49 25.91 27.02
C ASP A 960 23.50 27.29 26.33
N GLY A 961 23.16 27.34 25.03
CA GLY A 961 23.05 28.56 24.25
C GLY A 961 21.90 29.49 24.67
N GLU A 962 21.63 30.47 23.82
CA GLU A 962 20.67 31.53 24.10
C GLU A 962 19.23 31.09 23.84
N VAL A 963 18.35 31.32 24.83
CA VAL A 963 16.93 31.00 24.74
C VAL A 963 16.14 32.29 24.59
N LEU A 964 15.34 32.38 23.54
CA LEU A 964 14.43 33.48 23.27
C LEU A 964 13.08 33.20 23.93
N GLU A 965 12.93 33.63 25.17
CA GLU A 965 11.66 33.55 25.88
C GLU A 965 10.72 34.67 25.44
N THR A 966 10.00 34.43 24.34
CA THR A 966 9.20 35.45 23.66
C THR A 966 7.70 35.17 23.65
N GLY A 967 7.25 34.00 24.11
CA GLY A 967 5.95 33.46 23.66
C GLY A 967 6.11 32.77 22.30
N TYR A 968 5.06 32.12 21.80
CA TYR A 968 5.12 31.52 20.47
C TYR A 968 4.64 32.50 19.38
N PRO A 969 5.49 32.85 18.38
CA PRO A 969 5.08 33.70 17.26
C PRO A 969 3.79 33.22 16.56
N ARG A 970 3.59 31.90 16.45
CA ARG A 970 2.37 31.33 15.83
C ARG A 970 1.08 31.65 16.59
N ASN A 971 1.17 31.99 17.88
CA ASN A 971 0.02 32.30 18.72
C ASN A 971 -0.37 33.78 18.64
N ASP A 972 0.46 34.65 18.02
CA ASP A 972 0.15 36.08 17.94
C ASP A 972 -1.19 36.35 17.24
N ILE A 973 -1.53 35.53 16.24
CA ILE A 973 -2.81 35.61 15.52
C ILE A 973 -4.02 35.25 16.41
N LEU A 974 -3.84 34.55 17.52
CA LEU A 974 -4.91 34.20 18.45
C LEU A 974 -5.25 35.37 19.38
N SER A 975 -4.31 36.30 19.58
CA SER A 975 -4.47 37.50 20.42
C SER A 975 -4.90 38.75 19.62
N THR A 976 -5.08 38.64 18.29
CA THR A 976 -5.52 39.77 17.44
C THR A 976 -6.98 40.13 17.66
N PRO A 977 -7.38 41.42 17.68
CA PRO A 977 -8.79 41.81 17.83
C PRO A 977 -9.74 41.25 16.76
N GLU A 978 -9.22 40.70 15.65
CA GLU A 978 -10.01 40.16 14.54
C GLU A 978 -10.19 38.63 14.56
N TRP A 979 -9.64 37.93 15.56
CA TRP A 979 -9.58 36.46 15.58
C TRP A 979 -10.96 35.79 15.39
N GLU A 980 -12.03 36.33 15.99
CA GLU A 980 -13.40 35.81 15.81
C GLU A 980 -13.92 35.96 14.36
N ARG A 981 -13.57 37.07 13.70
CA ARG A 981 -13.94 37.31 12.30
C ARG A 981 -13.18 36.36 11.37
N ILE A 982 -11.92 36.08 11.67
CA ILE A 982 -11.10 35.11 10.96
C ILE A 982 -11.69 33.71 11.14
N GLY A 983 -12.02 33.30 12.37
CA GLY A 983 -12.71 32.05 12.67
C GLY A 983 -14.01 31.87 11.88
N THR A 984 -14.84 32.92 11.81
CA THR A 984 -16.08 32.92 11.00
C THR A 984 -15.82 32.71 9.51
N ARG A 985 -14.76 33.32 8.97
CA ARG A 985 -14.34 33.15 7.58
C ARG A 985 -13.89 31.71 7.31
N ILE A 986 -13.16 31.11 8.24
CA ILE A 986 -12.69 29.71 8.15
C ILE A 986 -13.87 28.74 8.22
N ARG A 987 -14.84 28.97 9.13
CA ARG A 987 -16.09 28.18 9.17
C ARG A 987 -16.82 28.21 7.82
N LYS A 988 -16.91 29.39 7.19
CA LYS A 988 -17.49 29.54 5.85
C LYS A 988 -16.68 28.80 4.79
N ARG A 989 -15.35 28.88 4.84
CA ARG A 989 -14.40 28.18 3.94
C ARG A 989 -14.54 26.66 4.03
N LEU A 990 -14.79 26.13 5.23
CA LEU A 990 -15.03 24.71 5.49
C LEU A 990 -16.49 24.26 5.23
N GLY A 991 -17.37 25.16 4.78
CA GLY A 991 -18.78 24.83 4.50
C GLY A 991 -19.61 24.54 5.75
N ILE A 992 -19.18 25.00 6.93
CA ILE A 992 -19.87 24.76 8.20
C ILE A 992 -21.14 25.63 8.27
N PRO A 993 -22.33 25.06 8.57
CA PRO A 993 -23.55 25.83 8.73
C PRO A 993 -23.46 26.86 9.87
N GLN A 994 -23.90 28.10 9.63
CA GLN A 994 -23.75 29.22 10.58
C GLN A 994 -24.34 28.97 11.99
N ARG A 995 -25.33 28.08 12.12
CA ARG A 995 -25.98 27.77 13.41
C ARG A 995 -25.29 26.69 14.22
N LYS A 996 -24.33 25.96 13.61
CA LYS A 996 -23.66 24.86 14.28
C LYS A 996 -22.43 25.35 15.04
N LYS A 997 -22.23 24.80 16.24
CA LYS A 997 -20.99 24.92 17.01
C LYS A 997 -19.93 23.98 16.43
N VAL A 998 -18.67 24.36 16.59
CA VAL A 998 -17.53 23.65 16.01
C VAL A 998 -16.71 23.02 17.12
N VAL A 999 -16.52 21.72 17.05
CA VAL A 999 -15.68 20.96 17.99
C VAL A 999 -14.44 20.51 17.23
N LEU A 1000 -13.25 20.86 17.70
CA LEU A 1000 -12.00 20.40 17.10
C LEU A 1000 -11.43 19.26 17.92
N TYR A 1001 -11.27 18.09 17.32
CA TYR A 1001 -10.56 16.97 17.94
C TYR A 1001 -9.15 16.86 17.36
N ALA A 1002 -8.15 17.05 18.22
CA ALA A 1002 -6.74 17.06 17.86
C ALA A 1002 -5.91 16.18 18.81
N PRO A 1003 -5.97 14.84 18.67
CA PRO A 1003 -5.22 13.92 19.52
C PRO A 1003 -3.73 13.89 19.20
N THR A 1004 -2.93 13.46 20.16
CA THR A 1004 -1.50 13.19 20.00
C THR A 1004 -1.28 11.93 19.15
N TRP A 1005 -0.10 11.74 18.57
CA TRP A 1005 0.25 10.47 17.93
C TRP A 1005 0.87 9.51 18.97
N ARG A 1006 0.85 8.19 18.73
CA ARG A 1006 1.42 7.20 19.67
C ARG A 1006 2.68 6.56 19.08
N ASP A 1007 3.78 6.57 19.84
CA ASP A 1007 5.10 6.09 19.36
C ASP A 1007 5.14 4.59 19.05
N ASP A 1008 4.30 3.81 19.72
CA ASP A 1008 4.13 2.36 19.58
C ASP A 1008 3.33 1.95 18.33
N ARG A 1009 2.73 2.90 17.61
CA ARG A 1009 1.96 2.67 16.39
C ARG A 1009 2.78 2.98 15.12
N CYS A 1010 3.85 2.20 14.90
CA CYS A 1010 4.69 2.29 13.71
C CYS A 1010 4.65 0.99 12.89
N HIS A 1011 4.54 1.11 11.56
CA HIS A 1011 4.61 -0.03 10.65
C HIS A 1011 6.08 -0.45 10.41
N PRO A 1012 6.33 -1.70 10.00
CA PRO A 1012 7.68 -2.18 9.66
C PRO A 1012 8.38 -1.38 8.55
N ASP A 1013 7.62 -0.70 7.67
CA ASP A 1013 8.16 0.16 6.61
C ASP A 1013 8.36 1.63 7.04
N GLY A 1014 8.32 1.91 8.35
CA GLY A 1014 8.56 3.21 8.94
C GLY A 1014 7.37 4.16 8.94
N ARG A 1015 6.23 3.77 8.34
CA ARG A 1015 4.96 4.53 8.42
C ARG A 1015 4.47 4.61 9.86
N ARG A 1016 3.63 5.61 10.15
CA ARG A 1016 3.02 5.82 11.47
C ARG A 1016 1.51 5.84 11.35
N GLY A 1017 0.86 4.89 12.01
CA GLY A 1017 -0.57 4.69 11.96
C GLY A 1017 -1.33 5.58 12.94
N PHE A 1018 -2.63 5.73 12.69
CA PHE A 1018 -3.58 6.38 13.59
C PHE A 1018 -4.83 5.53 13.74
N SER A 1019 -5.21 5.23 14.98
CA SER A 1019 -6.55 4.70 15.30
C SER A 1019 -7.38 5.82 15.93
N LEU A 1020 -8.61 5.94 15.46
CA LEU A 1020 -9.58 6.89 15.99
C LEU A 1020 -10.33 6.26 17.16
N GLU A 1021 -9.87 6.53 18.38
CA GLU A 1021 -10.51 6.01 19.60
C GLU A 1021 -11.77 6.78 20.01
N LEU A 1022 -12.04 7.92 19.36
CA LEU A 1022 -13.27 8.68 19.55
C LEU A 1022 -14.36 8.08 18.66
N ASP A 1023 -15.40 7.54 19.28
CA ASP A 1023 -16.55 6.97 18.57
C ASP A 1023 -17.38 8.10 17.92
N VAL A 1024 -17.19 8.26 16.60
CA VAL A 1024 -17.86 9.28 15.80
C VAL A 1024 -19.37 9.07 15.74
N GLU A 1025 -19.85 7.84 15.80
CA GLU A 1025 -21.28 7.54 15.77
C GLU A 1025 -21.93 7.99 17.07
N THR A 1026 -21.35 7.62 18.21
CA THR A 1026 -21.79 8.11 19.53
C THR A 1026 -21.79 9.64 19.58
N MET A 1027 -20.72 10.29 19.08
CA MET A 1027 -20.64 11.75 19.01
C MET A 1027 -21.71 12.37 18.10
N GLN A 1028 -22.00 11.75 16.95
CA GLN A 1028 -23.02 12.22 16.02
C GLN A 1028 -24.42 12.10 16.64
N GLN A 1029 -24.73 10.99 17.30
CA GLN A 1029 -26.01 10.79 17.99
C GLN A 1029 -26.21 11.83 19.09
N ALA A 1030 -25.16 12.14 19.85
CA ALA A 1030 -25.22 13.08 20.96
C ALA A 1030 -25.19 14.56 20.55
N LEU A 1031 -24.42 14.92 19.51
CA LEU A 1031 -24.08 16.32 19.20
C LEU A 1031 -24.49 16.76 17.78
N GLY A 1032 -24.83 15.82 16.88
CA GLY A 1032 -24.95 16.07 15.44
C GLY A 1032 -26.04 17.05 15.01
N LYS A 1033 -27.00 17.36 15.88
CA LYS A 1033 -28.02 18.40 15.64
C LYS A 1033 -27.42 19.80 15.62
N ASP A 1034 -26.59 20.11 16.62
CA ASP A 1034 -26.12 21.47 16.90
C ASP A 1034 -24.61 21.66 16.70
N HIS A 1035 -23.86 20.58 16.48
CA HIS A 1035 -22.39 20.63 16.33
C HIS A 1035 -21.90 20.06 14.99
N VAL A 1036 -20.67 20.42 14.66
CA VAL A 1036 -19.78 19.79 13.65
C VAL A 1036 -18.48 19.42 14.35
N LEU A 1037 -17.96 18.23 14.06
CA LEU A 1037 -16.67 17.72 14.54
C LEU A 1037 -15.61 17.91 13.45
N LEU A 1038 -14.56 18.66 13.76
CA LEU A 1038 -13.35 18.77 12.93
C LEU A 1038 -12.31 17.78 13.45
N LEU A 1039 -11.83 16.90 12.59
CA LEU A 1039 -10.85 15.87 12.93
C LEU A 1039 -9.48 16.28 12.40
N ARG A 1040 -8.53 16.52 13.31
CA ARG A 1040 -7.15 16.90 13.01
C ARG A 1040 -6.20 15.82 13.53
N THR A 1041 -5.71 14.95 12.66
CA THR A 1041 -4.62 14.04 13.01
C THR A 1041 -3.29 14.78 13.07
N HIS A 1042 -2.33 14.22 13.81
CA HIS A 1042 -0.97 14.77 13.88
C HIS A 1042 -0.25 14.68 12.52
N HIS A 1043 0.61 15.64 12.19
CA HIS A 1043 1.37 15.66 10.92
C HIS A 1043 2.35 14.48 10.73
N HIS A 1044 2.61 13.71 11.79
CA HIS A 1044 3.42 12.49 11.73
C HIS A 1044 2.60 11.27 11.34
N VAL A 1045 1.28 11.33 11.40
CA VAL A 1045 0.41 10.24 10.96
C VAL A 1045 0.47 10.21 9.44
N THR A 1046 1.10 9.18 8.91
CA THR A 1046 1.24 8.98 7.46
C THR A 1046 0.24 7.98 6.92
N ASP A 1047 -0.35 7.17 7.80
CA ASP A 1047 -1.34 6.14 7.46
C ASP A 1047 -2.57 6.28 8.36
N ARG A 1048 -3.76 6.32 7.76
CA ARG A 1048 -5.01 6.62 8.49
C ARG A 1048 -6.20 5.89 7.88
N ASP A 1049 -7.02 5.30 8.74
CA ASP A 1049 -8.27 4.67 8.32
C ASP A 1049 -9.24 5.68 7.73
N ARG A 1050 -10.05 5.21 6.78
CA ARG A 1050 -11.13 6.00 6.18
C ARG A 1050 -12.18 6.30 7.23
N ILE A 1051 -12.15 7.51 7.78
CA ILE A 1051 -13.29 8.03 8.54
C ILE A 1051 -14.38 8.27 7.50
N ALA A 1052 -15.45 7.47 7.54
CA ALA A 1052 -16.56 7.56 6.59
C ALA A 1052 -17.38 8.85 6.84
N THR A 1053 -16.78 10.00 6.51
CA THR A 1053 -17.39 11.34 6.65
C THR A 1053 -18.68 11.46 5.83
N ASP A 1054 -18.79 10.70 4.73
CA ASP A 1054 -20.01 10.61 3.93
C ASP A 1054 -21.14 9.80 4.61
N GLN A 1055 -20.82 8.88 5.53
CA GLN A 1055 -21.83 8.19 6.36
C GLN A 1055 -22.25 9.04 7.58
N ALA A 1056 -21.39 9.96 8.03
CA ALA A 1056 -21.67 10.87 9.15
C ALA A 1056 -22.61 12.04 8.79
N GLY A 1057 -23.25 12.05 7.61
CA GLY A 1057 -24.24 13.06 7.22
C GLY A 1057 -23.73 14.51 7.28
N GLY A 1058 -22.42 14.73 7.12
CA GLY A 1058 -21.79 16.05 7.26
C GLY A 1058 -21.54 16.51 8.70
N PHE A 1059 -21.62 15.62 9.69
CA PHE A 1059 -21.25 15.91 11.09
C PHE A 1059 -19.74 16.04 11.28
N ALA A 1060 -18.95 15.13 10.69
CA ALA A 1060 -17.50 15.10 10.83
C ALA A 1060 -16.81 15.59 9.56
N ILE A 1061 -15.81 16.47 9.70
CA ILE A 1061 -14.97 17.00 8.61
C ILE A 1061 -13.51 16.71 8.95
N ASP A 1062 -12.80 16.02 8.06
CA ASP A 1062 -11.37 15.82 8.18
C ASP A 1062 -10.63 17.11 7.77
N VAL A 1063 -9.89 17.69 8.72
CA VAL A 1063 -9.10 18.91 8.55
C VAL A 1063 -7.62 18.66 8.82
N SER A 1064 -7.17 17.40 8.78
CA SER A 1064 -5.77 17.01 9.03
C SER A 1064 -4.78 17.64 8.06
N ARG A 1065 -5.24 17.97 6.84
CA ARG A 1065 -4.47 18.67 5.80
C ARG A 1065 -4.65 20.18 5.78
N TYR A 1066 -5.49 20.73 6.65
CA TYR A 1066 -5.68 22.18 6.69
C TYR A 1066 -4.34 22.87 6.98
N PRO A 1067 -3.93 23.94 6.27
CA PRO A 1067 -2.55 24.41 6.32
C PRO A 1067 -2.06 24.86 7.71
N ASP A 1068 -2.91 25.54 8.48
CA ASP A 1068 -2.52 26.12 9.76
C ASP A 1068 -3.46 25.72 10.90
N MET A 1069 -2.88 25.26 12.00
CA MET A 1069 -3.62 24.86 13.20
C MET A 1069 -4.22 26.07 13.93
N ALA A 1070 -3.55 27.23 13.92
CA ALA A 1070 -4.03 28.43 14.60
C ALA A 1070 -5.37 28.93 14.02
N GLU A 1071 -5.54 28.78 12.70
CA GLU A 1071 -6.80 29.04 12.02
C GLU A 1071 -7.93 28.12 12.51
N LEU A 1072 -7.65 26.82 12.66
CA LEU A 1072 -8.63 25.86 13.18
C LEU A 1072 -9.01 26.16 14.63
N TYR A 1073 -8.08 26.64 15.46
CA TYR A 1073 -8.36 27.08 16.82
C TYR A 1073 -9.38 28.23 16.83
N MET A 1074 -9.16 29.27 16.02
CA MET A 1074 -10.12 30.39 15.91
C MET A 1074 -11.50 29.94 15.42
N ALA A 1075 -11.53 28.91 14.55
CA ALA A 1075 -12.77 28.32 14.05
C ALA A 1075 -13.50 27.44 15.07
N ALA A 1076 -12.83 26.87 16.06
CA ALA A 1076 -13.41 25.92 17.01
C ALA A 1076 -14.00 26.60 18.25
N ASP A 1077 -15.18 26.17 18.70
CA ASP A 1077 -15.78 26.61 19.96
C ASP A 1077 -15.27 25.80 21.15
N VAL A 1078 -14.96 24.51 20.94
CA VAL A 1078 -14.40 23.59 21.94
C VAL A 1078 -13.25 22.80 21.34
N LEU A 1079 -12.14 22.67 22.06
CA LEU A 1079 -11.04 21.76 21.73
C LEU A 1079 -11.19 20.45 22.52
N ILE A 1080 -11.24 19.32 21.83
CA ILE A 1080 -10.97 18.00 22.40
C ILE A 1080 -9.52 17.64 22.07
N THR A 1081 -8.72 17.33 23.07
CA THR A 1081 -7.35 16.84 22.89
C THR A 1081 -6.99 15.86 24.00
N ASP A 1082 -5.74 15.44 24.10
CA ASP A 1082 -5.25 14.50 25.10
C ASP A 1082 -3.97 15.05 25.75
N TYR A 1083 -2.80 14.51 25.40
CA TYR A 1083 -1.48 14.93 25.85
C TYR A 1083 -0.77 15.83 24.82
N SER A 1084 -1.56 16.61 24.08
CA SER A 1084 -1.07 17.45 22.98
C SER A 1084 -0.65 18.82 23.49
N SER A 1085 0.39 19.39 22.88
CA SER A 1085 0.74 20.78 23.12
C SER A 1085 -0.33 21.77 22.62
N ALA A 1086 -1.30 21.30 21.82
CA ALA A 1086 -2.41 22.11 21.34
C ALA A 1086 -3.23 22.77 22.46
N MET A 1087 -3.30 22.15 23.65
CA MET A 1087 -4.02 22.73 24.79
C MET A 1087 -3.43 24.08 25.23
N PHE A 1088 -2.10 24.24 25.14
CA PHE A 1088 -1.42 25.48 25.54
C PHE A 1088 -1.68 26.60 24.52
N ASP A 1089 -1.65 26.29 23.23
CA ASP A 1089 -1.91 27.28 22.18
C ASP A 1089 -3.38 27.72 22.18
N TYR A 1090 -4.30 26.76 22.33
CA TYR A 1090 -5.74 27.05 22.38
C TYR A 1090 -6.15 27.82 23.64
N ALA A 1091 -5.38 27.68 24.73
CA ALA A 1091 -5.65 28.39 25.98
C ALA A 1091 -5.73 29.92 25.79
N VAL A 1092 -4.99 30.46 24.81
CA VAL A 1092 -4.95 31.89 24.46
C VAL A 1092 -6.34 32.46 24.10
N LEU A 1093 -7.24 31.63 23.57
CA LEU A 1093 -8.58 32.07 23.19
C LEU A 1093 -9.58 32.16 24.36
N GLY A 1094 -9.21 31.68 25.55
CA GLY A 1094 -10.13 31.60 26.70
C GLY A 1094 -11.34 30.68 26.46
N ARG A 1095 -11.21 29.67 25.60
CA ARG A 1095 -12.30 28.76 25.18
C ARG A 1095 -12.20 27.39 25.86
N PRO A 1096 -13.32 26.66 26.03
CA PRO A 1096 -13.33 25.36 26.70
C PRO A 1096 -12.42 24.30 26.05
N ILE A 1097 -11.71 23.54 26.89
CA ILE A 1097 -10.83 22.41 26.51
C ILE A 1097 -11.32 21.15 27.21
N VAL A 1098 -11.44 20.03 26.49
CA VAL A 1098 -11.76 18.71 27.02
C VAL A 1098 -10.58 17.77 26.77
N LEU A 1099 -10.08 17.11 27.81
CA LEU A 1099 -8.96 16.19 27.73
C LEU A 1099 -9.46 14.73 27.69
N TYR A 1100 -9.48 14.13 26.50
CA TYR A 1100 -9.86 12.73 26.27
C TYR A 1100 -8.64 11.81 26.40
N THR A 1101 -8.40 11.32 27.61
CA THR A 1101 -7.19 10.57 28.00
C THR A 1101 -7.50 9.11 28.28
N TYR A 1102 -7.98 8.40 27.25
CA TYR A 1102 -8.41 6.99 27.34
C TYR A 1102 -7.27 6.01 27.70
N ASP A 1103 -6.02 6.40 27.42
CA ASP A 1103 -4.80 5.60 27.58
C ASP A 1103 -3.78 6.24 28.55
N LEU A 1104 -4.22 7.06 29.50
CA LEU A 1104 -3.33 7.93 30.31
C LEU A 1104 -2.23 7.16 31.03
N GLU A 1105 -2.60 6.07 31.71
CA GLU A 1105 -1.66 5.25 32.48
C GLU A 1105 -0.59 4.64 31.57
N TRP A 1106 -0.98 4.10 30.40
CA TRP A 1106 -0.03 3.57 29.42
C TRP A 1106 0.89 4.67 28.87
N TYR A 1107 0.32 5.80 28.47
CA TYR A 1107 1.07 6.90 27.87
C TYR A 1107 2.09 7.51 28.85
N ARG A 1108 1.66 7.73 30.09
CA ARG A 1108 2.49 8.30 31.16
C ARG A 1108 3.54 7.31 31.64
N ASP A 1109 3.18 6.08 31.94
CA ASP A 1109 4.05 5.17 32.69
C ASP A 1109 4.94 4.33 31.77
N HIS A 1110 4.51 4.08 30.53
CA HIS A 1110 5.21 3.19 29.61
C HIS A 1110 5.75 3.93 28.38
N LEU A 1111 4.94 4.77 27.72
CA LEU A 1111 5.27 5.29 26.39
C LEU A 1111 6.21 6.52 26.40
N ARG A 1112 5.80 7.60 27.09
CA ARG A 1112 6.42 8.94 26.92
C ARG A 1112 6.75 9.67 28.22
N GLY A 1113 6.04 9.40 29.31
CA GLY A 1113 6.22 10.18 30.54
C GLY A 1113 5.66 11.59 30.44
N MET A 1114 5.47 12.23 31.60
CA MET A 1114 4.99 13.62 31.71
C MET A 1114 5.90 14.46 32.63
N TYR A 1115 5.94 15.76 32.40
CA TYR A 1115 6.70 16.71 33.21
C TYR A 1115 5.93 17.27 34.41
N PHE A 1116 4.60 17.18 34.38
CA PHE A 1116 3.72 17.58 35.47
C PHE A 1116 2.50 16.66 35.54
N ASP A 1117 1.74 16.79 36.64
CA ASP A 1117 0.50 16.04 36.84
C ASP A 1117 -0.63 16.67 36.02
N LEU A 1118 -0.97 16.03 34.90
CA LEU A 1118 -2.01 16.52 34.00
C LEU A 1118 -3.39 16.57 34.66
N GLU A 1119 -3.73 15.61 35.51
CA GLU A 1119 -5.04 15.56 36.17
C GLU A 1119 -5.20 16.70 37.18
N ALA A 1120 -4.11 17.10 37.84
CA ALA A 1120 -4.11 18.20 38.81
C ALA A 1120 -4.09 19.61 38.16
N GLU A 1121 -3.47 19.73 36.98
CA GLU A 1121 -3.23 21.03 36.33
C GLU A 1121 -4.10 21.29 35.09
N ALA A 1122 -4.99 20.38 34.70
CA ALA A 1122 -5.80 20.49 33.50
C ALA A 1122 -6.65 21.79 33.45
N PRO A 1123 -6.69 22.49 32.30
CA PRO A 1123 -7.54 23.67 32.10
C PRO A 1123 -9.01 23.32 31.81
N GLY A 1124 -9.44 22.08 32.06
CA GLY A 1124 -10.78 21.57 31.74
C GLY A 1124 -10.97 20.11 32.18
N PRO A 1125 -12.13 19.50 31.87
CA PRO A 1125 -12.43 18.13 32.28
C PRO A 1125 -11.49 17.11 31.65
N VAL A 1126 -11.01 16.17 32.47
CA VAL A 1126 -10.26 14.97 32.05
C VAL A 1126 -11.23 13.79 32.02
N VAL A 1127 -11.40 13.17 30.85
CA VAL A 1127 -12.39 12.13 30.58
C VAL A 1127 -11.78 10.94 29.86
N ARG A 1128 -12.39 9.75 29.99
CA ARG A 1128 -11.81 8.48 29.50
C ARG A 1128 -12.69 7.74 28.49
N THR A 1129 -13.93 8.18 28.26
CA THR A 1129 -14.84 7.54 27.30
C THR A 1129 -15.48 8.54 26.33
N SER A 1130 -15.80 8.09 25.12
CA SER A 1130 -16.50 8.91 24.11
C SER A 1130 -17.83 9.49 24.62
N ALA A 1131 -18.55 8.76 25.48
CA ALA A 1131 -19.79 9.24 26.10
C ALA A 1131 -19.54 10.42 27.05
N GLN A 1132 -18.49 10.34 27.88
CA GLN A 1132 -18.08 11.45 28.75
C GLN A 1132 -17.60 12.67 27.95
N VAL A 1133 -16.92 12.45 26.83
CA VAL A 1133 -16.55 13.53 25.90
C VAL A 1133 -17.80 14.24 25.38
N ALA A 1134 -18.80 13.49 24.92
CA ALA A 1134 -20.05 14.06 24.41
C ALA A 1134 -20.79 14.89 25.47
N GLU A 1135 -20.82 14.43 26.73
CA GLU A 1135 -21.42 15.15 27.85
C GLU A 1135 -20.65 16.45 28.16
N ALA A 1136 -19.32 16.36 28.28
CA ALA A 1136 -18.45 17.51 28.56
C ALA A 1136 -18.58 18.59 27.47
N VAL A 1137 -18.59 18.21 26.19
CA VAL A 1137 -18.78 19.14 25.07
C VAL A 1137 -20.16 19.80 25.10
N ARG A 1138 -21.20 19.06 25.49
CA ARG A 1138 -22.56 19.61 25.62
C ARG A 1138 -22.67 20.61 26.78
N ALA A 1139 -21.96 20.36 27.88
CA ALA A 1139 -21.93 21.19 29.08
C ALA A 1139 -20.99 22.41 28.96
N ALA A 1140 -20.01 22.37 28.06
CA ALA A 1140 -19.02 23.43 27.89
C ALA A 1140 -19.62 24.85 27.73
N PRO A 1141 -20.70 25.08 26.95
CA PRO A 1141 -21.35 26.38 26.87
C PRO A 1141 -22.12 26.70 28.16
N GLY A 1142 -21.63 27.64 28.97
CA GLY A 1142 -22.20 28.00 30.27
C GLY A 1142 -21.53 27.33 31.48
N GLY A 1143 -20.57 26.43 31.25
CA GLY A 1143 -19.76 25.76 32.29
C GLY A 1143 -18.36 26.38 32.47
N GLU A 1144 -18.08 27.52 31.83
CA GLU A 1144 -16.75 28.15 31.88
C GLU A 1144 -16.33 28.55 33.30
N GLN A 1145 -17.32 28.82 34.18
CA GLN A 1145 -17.06 29.15 35.59
C GLN A 1145 -16.52 27.97 36.40
N ASP A 1146 -16.85 26.73 36.04
CA ASP A 1146 -16.45 25.54 36.80
C ASP A 1146 -14.93 25.30 36.73
N TYR A 1147 -14.28 25.80 35.67
CA TYR A 1147 -12.86 25.64 35.41
C TYR A 1147 -12.07 26.95 35.34
N ALA A 1148 -12.71 28.11 35.54
CA ALA A 1148 -12.08 29.43 35.39
C ALA A 1148 -10.77 29.58 36.20
N ASP A 1149 -10.79 29.23 37.49
CA ASP A 1149 -9.61 29.32 38.35
C ASP A 1149 -8.47 28.39 37.89
N ALA A 1150 -8.80 27.19 37.39
CA ALA A 1150 -7.80 26.25 36.87
C ALA A 1150 -7.21 26.74 35.56
N TYR A 1151 -8.06 27.28 34.68
CA TYR A 1151 -7.69 27.87 33.40
C TYR A 1151 -6.78 29.08 33.58
N ASP A 1152 -7.10 29.99 34.52
CA ASP A 1152 -6.27 31.17 34.81
C ASP A 1152 -4.87 30.77 35.32
N ARG A 1153 -4.80 29.79 36.24
CA ARG A 1153 -3.52 29.27 36.72
C ARG A 1153 -2.71 28.64 35.58
N PHE A 1154 -3.38 27.88 34.71
CA PHE A 1154 -2.76 27.28 33.54
C PHE A 1154 -2.21 28.36 32.60
N PHE A 1155 -3.02 29.37 32.26
CA PHE A 1155 -2.63 30.46 31.38
C PHE A 1155 -1.44 31.26 31.93
N VAL A 1156 -1.47 31.67 33.20
CA VAL A 1156 -0.36 32.41 33.85
C VAL A 1156 0.93 31.62 33.84
N LYS A 1157 0.87 30.30 34.06
CA LYS A 1157 2.05 29.44 34.11
C LYS A 1157 2.63 29.17 32.73
N TYR A 1158 1.79 28.90 31.74
CA TYR A 1158 2.24 28.34 30.46
C TYR A 1158 2.20 29.31 29.27
N CYS A 1159 1.38 30.36 29.32
CA CYS A 1159 1.15 31.33 28.24
C CYS A 1159 1.46 32.81 28.65
N PRO A 1160 2.41 33.12 29.56
CA PRO A 1160 2.57 34.49 30.09
C PRO A 1160 3.01 35.53 29.05
N HIS A 1161 3.53 35.08 27.89
CA HIS A 1161 4.06 35.93 26.83
C HIS A 1161 3.28 35.85 25.51
N ASP A 1162 2.11 35.18 25.48
CA ASP A 1162 1.25 35.11 24.29
C ASP A 1162 0.36 36.37 24.16
N ASP A 1163 0.99 37.54 24.11
CA ASP A 1163 0.38 38.89 24.11
C ASP A 1163 0.18 39.49 22.70
N GLY A 1164 0.42 38.71 21.64
CA GLY A 1164 0.35 39.18 20.26
C GLY A 1164 1.60 39.88 19.74
N GLN A 1165 2.72 39.82 20.46
CA GLN A 1165 3.99 40.48 20.11
C GLN A 1165 5.19 39.51 20.06
N ALA A 1166 4.97 38.20 20.09
CA ALA A 1166 6.04 37.21 20.15
C ALA A 1166 6.89 37.20 18.88
N ALA A 1167 6.28 37.30 17.70
CA ALA A 1167 6.96 37.40 16.41
C ALA A 1167 7.82 38.67 16.34
N SER A 1168 7.29 39.81 16.80
CA SER A 1168 8.05 41.07 16.85
C SER A 1168 9.29 40.94 17.72
N ARG A 1169 9.14 40.40 18.94
CA ARG A 1169 10.27 40.15 19.86
C ARG A 1169 11.33 39.23 19.25
N ALA A 1170 10.90 38.16 18.58
CA ALA A 1170 11.80 37.23 17.92
C ALA A 1170 12.57 37.90 16.76
N VAL A 1171 11.88 38.69 15.92
CA VAL A 1171 12.49 39.43 14.81
C VAL A 1171 13.48 40.49 15.30
N ASP A 1172 13.10 41.28 16.31
CA ASP A 1172 13.97 42.31 16.91
C ASP A 1172 15.29 41.71 17.40
N ARG A 1173 15.22 40.50 17.98
CA ARG A 1173 16.41 39.81 18.47
C ARG A 1173 17.21 39.12 17.38
N LEU A 1174 16.54 38.52 16.38
CA LEU A 1174 17.21 37.75 15.32
C LEU A 1174 17.92 38.65 14.30
N PHE A 1175 17.30 39.78 13.93
CA PHE A 1175 17.79 40.65 12.86
C PHE A 1175 18.28 42.02 13.36
N GLY A 1176 18.05 42.35 14.64
CA GLY A 1176 18.32 43.66 15.22
C GLY A 1176 17.12 44.61 15.14
N ALA A 1177 16.99 45.53 16.10
CA ALA A 1177 15.95 46.55 16.08
C ALA A 1177 16.18 47.47 14.86
N SER A 1178 15.25 47.42 13.91
CA SER A 1178 15.19 48.31 12.74
C SER A 1178 14.13 49.37 12.97
#